data_AF-A0A9W9P6A0-F1
#
_entry.id   AF-A0A9W9P6A0-F1
#
_cell.length_a   1.000
_cell.length_b   1.000
_cell.length_c   1.000
_cell.angle_alpha   90.00
_cell.angle_beta   90.00
_cell.angle_gamma   90.00
#
_symmetry.space_group_name_H-M   'P 1'
#
loop_
_entity.id
_entity.type
_entity.pdbx_description
1 polymer ?
#
loop_
_entity_poly.entity_id
_entity_poly.type
_entity_poly.pdbx_seq_one_letter_code
_entity_poly.pdbx_strand_id
1 'polypeptide(L)'
;MKTPSLLGPAAAGLSTLLTALPTAHAMAFDAISLPDLDLSSFGRVTITGDFNGVSLYEYKGQHEITQSNGSSSILTPLPNGILTNLTNADAQIQAMCSFTQKDGKFAGIFVGGNFSTLGGVESPGAALFNPNSSHVTALPGLNGSVSAVLCDQDTNSVYVGGTFSYKNNTNVVAWSPDDGWTDLSFQGLDGPVKSILKTQDGHIIFGGSFQTSGNSTDKNKKVGQQILNLQNAKITSDAQTSLSGYQDPNNVVCSTSGESGQGKTWLLDDASPGFWHADLGFTFTPSRIRLYNTHMDGRGTKSFHLKAIPDDGIMNLTYTDDSGKLAHCDQNCPLSDSTKEKYRDFTFVNSVGMQGFEIDILEWYGQGAGLNGIEVFQDEIYTYANNNFNEPTCAGIEYPATAKVSGDWSPQSTWLKAKVTDANSADTSVVFEPDVKKSGRYQIVLWTPGYNQANTFNSGGIANITVSPTKSGTGTAQPPASTQNQANEKLEYLYEGHVDAASDDFRPSVTLRPIPGQGNIDFLAGHIIVQPLFNLTAGSDSSSDDDDSGDSDDSDDLNGIFEWDPTSKADSTDSSKSQINKVGASLGKDATITSLAENDGVIYAGGNFSDKSVHYVMAIDDGNATALSEGGLNRGVNALAVLGDTLYVGGNFTDTSDGGFDGLSYVASYSFSSKKWAALGKGLDGPVRTIYPIELNVSSAVNETTLAVSGDFTHILAANGNAQVYAPGFAIWIPSNKTWLQTSNVTQMQFAGQLAAVATVNDTSILAGSLATDGYTANDAVWLDNPDDKVNLIPLSMNVDHSHDAIGLVSSVYDTSSGRNLTILGGQFNATASDGSTISNLALLNGTGDSQVISGLPKGLDSNSTFIAMYVYNDTLYAGGNITGSIDGSSVNGFVTYNLTSNEFVQDQPWSLRGGDVVTVNAIAKHPGSSDIYVGGDFKSAGSLPCATVCALGSDNSWSWPGVTISGNVLSLNWASSETLYAAGDIEVSGTKTLVATFNTKSQNWTPLKGASESDLPGTLTAFAPAKEDISEFWIGGTWTNGSAYFLNYDGSKFQTPGNMFSEGTSIRGLEILPLKDTHSSVSLLNDDQTLLIMGELVIPGFGNASAALYNGTAVTPFILSSKYDGQPGSMSQLISENNNPYDRKPGGHSNGIVVVVALCCALGCVFLIVVAGVILNKIQRRRQGYTAAPQTFGTDRPTDMQRVPPEYLFNSLGRATLLPRPSNDLSSPLFLHKILPRFSN
;
A
#
# COMPACT_ATOMS: atom_id res chain seq x y z
N MET A 1 42.12 -4.09 -17.91
CA MET A 1 42.96 -4.88 -18.86
C MET A 1 42.13 -5.19 -20.11
N LYS A 2 42.65 -5.93 -21.10
CA LYS A 2 41.99 -6.12 -22.40
C LYS A 2 40.62 -6.81 -22.30
N THR A 3 39.60 -6.23 -22.90
CA THR A 3 38.38 -6.92 -23.33
C THR A 3 38.62 -7.67 -24.65
N PRO A 4 37.87 -8.75 -24.90
CA PRO A 4 37.58 -9.25 -26.25
C PRO A 4 36.08 -9.15 -26.54
N SER A 5 35.70 -8.29 -27.49
CA SER A 5 34.39 -8.35 -28.14
C SER A 5 34.39 -9.42 -29.22
N LEU A 6 33.21 -9.99 -29.54
CA LEU A 6 32.85 -10.44 -30.89
C LEU A 6 31.38 -10.91 -30.96
N LEU A 7 30.53 -10.10 -31.58
CA LEU A 7 29.29 -10.56 -32.24
C LEU A 7 29.56 -10.64 -33.75
N GLY A 8 28.96 -11.63 -34.41
CA GLY A 8 29.12 -11.84 -35.86
C GLY A 8 28.29 -13.02 -36.36
N PRO A 9 27.15 -12.79 -37.04
CA PRO A 9 26.20 -13.86 -37.39
C PRO A 9 26.43 -14.46 -38.78
N ALA A 10 26.30 -15.78 -38.93
CA ALA A 10 25.85 -16.44 -40.17
C ALA A 10 25.65 -17.97 -40.01
N ALA A 11 24.84 -18.53 -40.91
CA ALA A 11 24.74 -19.95 -41.31
C ALA A 11 24.19 -20.98 -40.29
N ALA A 12 23.03 -21.53 -40.63
CA ALA A 12 22.36 -22.60 -39.90
C ALA A 12 22.93 -24.00 -40.16
N GLY A 13 22.66 -24.94 -39.24
CA GLY A 13 22.48 -26.35 -39.58
C GLY A 13 23.17 -27.38 -38.69
N LEU A 14 22.47 -27.87 -37.66
CA LEU A 14 22.11 -29.30 -37.46
C LEU A 14 21.49 -29.53 -36.07
N SER A 15 20.38 -30.26 -36.03
CA SER A 15 19.68 -30.59 -34.78
C SER A 15 20.42 -31.68 -34.01
N THR A 16 21.11 -31.30 -32.93
CA THR A 16 21.53 -32.23 -31.88
C THR A 16 20.50 -32.18 -30.76
N LEU A 17 19.94 -33.33 -30.36
CA LEU A 17 19.14 -33.41 -29.15
C LEU A 17 20.08 -33.21 -27.96
N LEU A 18 19.97 -32.07 -27.27
CA LEU A 18 20.33 -32.04 -25.86
C LEU A 18 19.17 -32.65 -25.07
N THR A 19 19.52 -33.51 -24.12
CA THR A 19 18.61 -34.07 -23.13
C THR A 19 17.96 -32.96 -22.30
N ALA A 20 16.70 -33.13 -21.94
CA ALA A 20 15.99 -32.20 -21.06
C ALA A 20 16.65 -32.15 -19.68
N LEU A 21 17.47 -31.12 -19.46
CA LEU A 21 17.66 -30.54 -18.14
C LEU A 21 16.38 -29.78 -17.78
N PRO A 22 15.98 -29.72 -16.50
CA PRO A 22 14.92 -28.82 -16.08
C PRO A 22 15.40 -27.38 -16.33
N THR A 23 14.82 -26.72 -17.32
CA THR A 23 15.02 -25.28 -17.53
C THR A 23 14.36 -24.57 -16.35
N ALA A 24 15.17 -23.91 -15.50
CA ALA A 24 14.65 -23.04 -14.46
C ALA A 24 13.79 -21.96 -15.12
N HIS A 25 12.48 -22.00 -14.87
CA HIS A 25 11.55 -20.97 -15.31
C HIS A 25 11.66 -19.82 -14.31
N ALA A 26 12.58 -18.89 -14.57
CA ALA A 26 12.53 -17.56 -13.97
C ALA A 26 11.37 -16.78 -14.59
N MET A 27 10.72 -15.91 -13.81
CA MET A 27 9.63 -15.09 -14.35
C MET A 27 10.19 -14.04 -15.31
N ALA A 28 9.68 -14.05 -16.54
CA ALA A 28 10.15 -13.19 -17.61
C ALA A 28 9.29 -11.93 -17.72
N PHE A 29 9.87 -10.78 -17.38
CA PHE A 29 9.20 -9.47 -17.50
C PHE A 29 9.59 -8.80 -18.83
N ASP A 30 8.59 -8.31 -19.58
CA ASP A 30 8.84 -7.55 -20.80
C ASP A 30 9.42 -6.17 -20.45
N ALA A 31 10.67 -5.91 -20.84
CA ALA A 31 11.29 -4.59 -20.70
C ALA A 31 10.71 -3.60 -21.72
N ILE A 32 10.50 -2.36 -21.28
CA ILE A 32 10.02 -1.22 -22.08
C ILE A 32 11.21 -0.45 -22.64
N SER A 33 11.20 -0.18 -23.94
CA SER A 33 12.18 0.73 -24.56
C SER A 33 11.61 2.15 -24.52
N LEU A 34 12.11 2.98 -23.61
CA LEU A 34 11.83 4.41 -23.60
C LEU A 34 12.53 5.12 -24.79
N PRO A 35 12.03 6.28 -25.27
CA PRO A 35 12.71 7.09 -26.29
C PRO A 35 14.03 7.67 -25.75
N ASP A 36 15.06 7.76 -26.61
CA ASP A 36 16.32 8.41 -26.22
C ASP A 36 16.25 9.93 -26.39
N LEU A 37 16.47 10.65 -25.29
CA LEU A 37 16.27 12.10 -25.16
C LEU A 37 17.60 12.86 -25.36
N ASP A 38 17.63 13.85 -26.26
CA ASP A 38 18.81 14.68 -26.54
C ASP A 38 18.94 15.84 -25.53
N LEU A 39 19.12 15.50 -24.24
CA LEU A 39 19.26 16.48 -23.14
C LEU A 39 20.55 17.33 -23.22
N SER A 40 21.43 17.05 -24.20
CA SER A 40 22.78 17.62 -24.30
C SER A 40 22.82 19.16 -24.39
N SER A 41 21.75 19.78 -24.88
CA SER A 41 21.59 21.24 -24.96
C SER A 41 21.08 21.92 -23.69
N PHE A 42 20.44 21.18 -22.78
CA PHE A 42 19.75 21.73 -21.61
C PHE A 42 20.69 21.98 -20.43
N GLY A 43 21.89 21.39 -20.43
CA GLY A 43 22.78 21.38 -19.27
C GLY A 43 22.25 20.42 -18.21
N ARG A 44 22.21 20.82 -16.94
CA ARG A 44 21.48 20.06 -15.91
C ARG A 44 19.98 20.21 -16.11
N VAL A 45 19.24 19.13 -15.89
CA VAL A 45 17.78 19.08 -15.88
C VAL A 45 17.31 18.58 -14.53
N THR A 46 16.40 19.32 -13.88
CA THR A 46 15.71 18.90 -12.66
C THR A 46 14.22 18.77 -12.97
N ILE A 47 13.56 17.75 -12.44
CA ILE A 47 12.10 17.66 -12.37
C ILE A 47 11.68 17.80 -10.91
N THR A 48 10.69 18.64 -10.64
CA THR A 48 10.12 18.88 -9.31
C THR A 48 8.69 18.34 -9.21
N GLY A 49 8.18 18.18 -7.99
CA GLY A 49 6.83 17.71 -7.74
C GLY A 49 6.51 17.57 -6.25
N ASP A 50 5.60 16.63 -6.00
CA ASP A 50 5.08 16.23 -4.69
C ASP A 50 5.13 14.70 -4.67
N PHE A 51 6.27 14.17 -4.20
CA PHE A 51 6.61 12.75 -4.21
C PHE A 51 7.81 12.41 -3.29
N ASN A 52 7.84 11.16 -2.82
CA ASN A 52 8.90 10.60 -1.96
C ASN A 52 9.65 9.43 -2.61
N GLY A 53 9.00 8.66 -3.48
CA GLY A 53 9.60 7.57 -4.27
C GLY A 53 9.42 7.81 -5.76
N VAL A 54 10.40 7.46 -6.61
CA VAL A 54 10.33 7.74 -8.05
C VAL A 54 11.12 6.75 -8.93
N SER A 55 10.55 6.38 -10.08
CA SER A 55 11.14 5.43 -11.04
C SER A 55 10.81 5.75 -12.50
N LEU A 56 11.69 5.33 -13.41
CA LEU A 56 11.37 5.27 -14.84
C LEU A 56 10.47 4.06 -15.13
N TYR A 57 9.55 4.18 -16.08
CA TYR A 57 8.71 3.06 -16.53
C TYR A 57 9.51 2.10 -17.43
N GLU A 58 10.24 1.17 -16.81
CA GLU A 58 11.18 0.26 -17.47
C GLU A 58 10.61 -1.13 -17.76
N TYR A 59 9.56 -1.57 -17.04
CA TYR A 59 9.00 -2.92 -17.18
C TYR A 59 7.48 -2.92 -17.26
N LYS A 60 6.95 -3.73 -18.17
CA LYS A 60 5.51 -3.97 -18.30
C LYS A 60 4.98 -4.63 -17.03
N GLY A 61 3.96 -4.03 -16.43
CA GLY A 61 3.42 -4.42 -15.12
C GLY A 61 3.91 -3.58 -13.96
N GLN A 62 4.89 -2.71 -14.17
CA GLN A 62 5.20 -1.60 -13.25
C GLN A 62 4.05 -0.57 -13.30
N HIS A 63 3.57 -0.11 -12.13
CA HIS A 63 2.47 0.83 -11.97
C HIS A 63 2.58 1.52 -10.62
N GLU A 64 1.99 2.72 -10.46
CA GLU A 64 1.90 3.38 -9.14
C GLU A 64 0.90 2.60 -8.26
N ILE A 65 1.39 1.96 -7.18
CA ILE A 65 0.60 0.99 -6.41
C ILE A 65 -0.32 1.70 -5.39
N THR A 66 -1.56 1.96 -5.78
CA THR A 66 -2.58 2.51 -4.85
C THR A 66 -2.91 1.52 -3.73
N GLN A 67 -2.54 1.83 -2.48
CA GLN A 67 -2.95 1.02 -1.33
C GLN A 67 -4.47 1.07 -1.12
N SER A 68 -5.11 -0.11 -1.14
CA SER A 68 -6.52 -0.28 -0.80
C SER A 68 -6.69 -0.62 0.68
N ASN A 69 -7.41 0.23 1.44
CA ASN A 69 -7.64 0.05 2.87
C ASN A 69 -8.24 -1.34 3.22
N GLY A 70 -7.40 -2.23 3.78
CA GLY A 70 -7.80 -3.55 4.31
C GLY A 70 -7.55 -4.76 3.40
N SER A 71 -7.16 -4.57 2.14
CA SER A 71 -6.82 -5.68 1.22
C SER A 71 -5.32 -5.97 1.18
N SER A 72 -4.90 -7.09 0.61
CA SER A 72 -3.50 -7.48 0.47
C SER A 72 -3.22 -8.10 -0.89
N SER A 73 -2.05 -7.79 -1.45
CA SER A 73 -1.58 -8.34 -2.71
C SER A 73 -0.51 -9.41 -2.52
N ILE A 74 -0.34 -10.27 -3.53
CA ILE A 74 0.86 -11.07 -3.75
C ILE A 74 1.76 -10.30 -4.71
N LEU A 75 3.00 -10.09 -4.29
CA LEU A 75 3.96 -9.15 -4.89
C LEU A 75 5.26 -9.89 -5.27
N THR A 76 5.91 -9.41 -6.32
CA THR A 76 7.27 -9.86 -6.72
C THR A 76 8.14 -8.65 -7.04
N PRO A 77 9.46 -8.68 -6.77
CA PRO A 77 10.38 -7.71 -7.34
C PRO A 77 10.49 -7.89 -8.86
N LEU A 78 10.53 -6.75 -9.57
CA LEU A 78 10.99 -6.59 -10.95
C LEU A 78 12.53 -6.56 -10.99
N PRO A 79 13.16 -6.68 -12.17
CA PRO A 79 14.63 -6.68 -12.28
C PRO A 79 15.32 -5.39 -11.79
N ASN A 80 14.59 -4.26 -11.72
CA ASN A 80 15.05 -3.00 -11.13
C ASN A 80 14.70 -2.83 -9.63
N GLY A 81 14.21 -3.88 -8.97
CA GLY A 81 13.89 -3.91 -7.53
C GLY A 81 12.51 -3.38 -7.15
N ILE A 82 11.79 -2.75 -8.09
CA ILE A 82 10.42 -2.26 -7.90
C ILE A 82 9.46 -3.44 -7.70
N LEU A 83 8.50 -3.34 -6.77
CA LEU A 83 7.51 -4.39 -6.58
C LEU A 83 6.40 -4.29 -7.63
N THR A 84 5.83 -5.43 -8.04
CA THR A 84 4.62 -5.48 -8.88
C THR A 84 3.62 -6.49 -8.33
N ASN A 85 2.34 -6.12 -8.40
CA ASN A 85 1.20 -6.98 -8.05
C ASN A 85 1.05 -8.13 -9.06
N LEU A 86 1.10 -9.37 -8.57
CA LEU A 86 0.78 -10.56 -9.36
C LEU A 86 -0.72 -10.92 -9.29
N THR A 87 -1.32 -10.71 -8.13
CA THR A 87 -2.75 -10.92 -7.84
C THR A 87 -3.11 -10.26 -6.50
N ASN A 88 -4.39 -9.90 -6.32
CA ASN A 88 -4.89 -9.23 -5.11
C ASN A 88 -5.89 -10.15 -4.37
N ALA A 89 -5.94 -10.07 -3.05
CA ALA A 89 -6.98 -10.64 -2.19
C ALA A 89 -7.97 -9.55 -1.75
N ASP A 90 -9.20 -9.91 -1.42
CA ASP A 90 -10.20 -8.94 -0.92
C ASP A 90 -10.03 -8.54 0.56
N ALA A 91 -9.20 -9.27 1.30
CA ALA A 91 -8.79 -8.97 2.67
C ALA A 91 -7.31 -9.33 2.88
N GLN A 92 -6.90 -9.65 4.12
CA GLN A 92 -5.51 -9.89 4.48
C GLN A 92 -5.05 -11.31 4.17
N ILE A 93 -3.88 -11.41 3.55
CA ILE A 93 -3.04 -12.61 3.55
C ILE A 93 -2.25 -12.61 4.87
N GLN A 94 -2.23 -13.73 5.59
CA GLN A 94 -1.54 -13.85 6.90
C GLN A 94 -0.34 -14.79 6.85
N ALA A 95 -0.36 -15.81 5.99
CA ALA A 95 0.72 -16.78 5.87
C ALA A 95 0.88 -17.29 4.43
N MET A 96 2.10 -17.66 4.05
CA MET A 96 2.40 -18.31 2.78
C MET A 96 3.48 -19.38 2.96
N CYS A 97 3.45 -20.42 2.14
CA CYS A 97 4.59 -21.34 1.99
C CYS A 97 4.72 -21.87 0.56
N SER A 98 5.95 -22.07 0.09
CA SER A 98 6.26 -22.62 -1.22
C SER A 98 6.11 -24.15 -1.21
N PHE A 99 5.10 -24.68 -1.90
CA PHE A 99 4.77 -26.10 -1.87
C PHE A 99 5.43 -26.86 -3.04
N THR A 100 6.36 -27.75 -2.69
CA THR A 100 7.02 -28.67 -3.63
C THR A 100 6.70 -30.11 -3.21
N GLN A 101 6.24 -30.91 -4.16
CA GLN A 101 5.88 -32.31 -3.96
C GLN A 101 7.13 -33.20 -3.82
N LYS A 102 6.96 -34.40 -3.27
CA LYS A 102 8.01 -35.39 -2.97
C LYS A 102 8.76 -35.91 -4.20
N ASP A 103 8.21 -35.74 -5.39
CA ASP A 103 8.86 -36.03 -6.69
C ASP A 103 9.74 -34.87 -7.20
N GLY A 104 9.79 -33.75 -6.48
CA GLY A 104 10.49 -32.52 -6.85
C GLY A 104 9.64 -31.53 -7.66
N LYS A 105 8.36 -31.81 -7.90
CA LYS A 105 7.47 -30.93 -8.66
C LYS A 105 6.94 -29.79 -7.79
N PHE A 106 7.28 -28.55 -8.16
CA PHE A 106 6.64 -27.36 -7.59
C PHE A 106 5.15 -27.33 -7.94
N ALA A 107 4.29 -27.25 -6.93
CA ALA A 107 2.83 -27.22 -7.09
C ALA A 107 2.28 -25.78 -7.08
N GLY A 108 2.89 -24.89 -6.30
CA GLY A 108 2.51 -23.49 -6.15
C GLY A 108 2.94 -22.93 -4.80
N ILE A 109 2.53 -21.70 -4.51
CA ILE A 109 2.57 -21.11 -3.17
C ILE A 109 1.21 -21.37 -2.53
N PHE A 110 1.18 -22.03 -1.38
CA PHE A 110 -0.02 -22.12 -0.56
C PHE A 110 -0.19 -20.80 0.19
N VAL A 111 -1.36 -20.19 0.11
CA VAL A 111 -1.68 -18.85 0.63
C VAL A 111 -2.82 -18.97 1.63
N GLY A 112 -2.63 -18.47 2.85
CA GLY A 112 -3.62 -18.47 3.93
C GLY A 112 -3.88 -17.06 4.45
N GLY A 113 -5.12 -16.77 4.85
CA GLY A 113 -5.53 -15.47 5.37
C GLY A 113 -6.98 -15.41 5.83
N ASN A 114 -7.56 -14.21 5.82
CA ASN A 114 -9.00 -13.97 6.11
C ASN A 114 -9.80 -13.50 4.87
N PHE A 115 -9.23 -13.67 3.67
CA PHE A 115 -9.86 -13.34 2.40
C PHE A 115 -10.98 -14.31 2.01
N SER A 116 -11.99 -13.82 1.28
CA SER A 116 -13.03 -14.63 0.64
C SER A 116 -12.68 -14.96 -0.81
N THR A 117 -11.93 -14.07 -1.47
CA THR A 117 -11.44 -14.21 -2.85
C THR A 117 -9.95 -13.89 -2.96
N LEU A 118 -9.26 -14.62 -3.85
CA LEU A 118 -7.90 -14.32 -4.28
C LEU A 118 -7.88 -14.30 -5.81
N GLY A 119 -7.43 -13.20 -6.43
CA GLY A 119 -7.45 -13.02 -7.89
C GLY A 119 -8.86 -13.03 -8.51
N GLY A 120 -9.88 -12.69 -7.72
CA GLY A 120 -11.29 -12.82 -8.11
C GLY A 120 -11.82 -14.26 -8.11
N VAL A 121 -11.03 -15.24 -7.64
CA VAL A 121 -11.48 -16.62 -7.44
C VAL A 121 -11.97 -16.78 -6.00
N GLU A 122 -13.22 -17.21 -5.83
CA GLU A 122 -13.82 -17.54 -4.54
C GLU A 122 -13.10 -18.74 -3.90
N SER A 123 -12.45 -18.50 -2.76
CA SER A 123 -11.63 -19.48 -2.04
C SER A 123 -11.40 -19.04 -0.60
N PRO A 124 -12.41 -19.16 0.30
CA PRO A 124 -12.34 -18.61 1.64
C PRO A 124 -11.17 -19.15 2.48
N GLY A 125 -10.41 -18.25 3.09
CA GLY A 125 -9.34 -18.53 4.06
C GLY A 125 -8.05 -19.14 3.50
N ALA A 126 -8.11 -19.91 2.42
CA ALA A 126 -6.95 -20.58 1.81
C ALA A 126 -7.07 -20.73 0.29
N ALA A 127 -5.95 -20.64 -0.43
CA ALA A 127 -5.84 -20.87 -1.88
C ALA A 127 -4.45 -21.36 -2.29
N LEU A 128 -4.31 -21.97 -3.48
CA LEU A 128 -3.01 -22.31 -4.07
C LEU A 128 -2.74 -21.40 -5.28
N PHE A 129 -1.63 -20.65 -5.23
CA PHE A 129 -1.24 -19.66 -6.23
C PHE A 129 -0.02 -20.13 -7.05
N ASN A 130 -0.10 -20.08 -8.38
CA ASN A 130 1.04 -20.34 -9.26
C ASN A 130 1.66 -19.02 -9.75
N PRO A 131 2.83 -18.60 -9.25
CA PRO A 131 3.46 -17.34 -9.63
C PRO A 131 3.77 -17.25 -11.13
N ASN A 132 4.22 -18.35 -11.75
CA ASN A 132 4.66 -18.36 -13.15
C ASN A 132 3.53 -18.12 -14.17
N SER A 133 2.26 -18.16 -13.75
CA SER A 133 1.09 -17.94 -14.61
C SER A 133 0.03 -17.06 -13.96
N SER A 134 0.33 -16.42 -12.83
CA SER A 134 -0.60 -15.74 -11.92
C SER A 134 -1.92 -16.50 -11.67
N HIS A 135 -1.91 -17.84 -11.69
CA HIS A 135 -3.14 -18.63 -11.64
C HIS A 135 -3.49 -19.05 -10.21
N VAL A 136 -4.70 -18.73 -9.76
CA VAL A 136 -5.24 -19.13 -8.46
C VAL A 136 -6.10 -20.37 -8.62
N THR A 137 -5.81 -21.40 -7.81
CA THR A 137 -6.62 -22.61 -7.64
C THR A 137 -7.38 -22.52 -6.32
N ALA A 138 -8.70 -22.63 -6.38
CA ALA A 138 -9.57 -22.57 -5.20
C ALA A 138 -9.44 -23.82 -4.32
N LEU A 139 -9.42 -23.63 -3.00
CA LEU A 139 -9.36 -24.68 -1.97
C LEU A 139 -10.57 -24.62 -1.02
N PRO A 140 -11.83 -24.63 -1.52
CA PRO A 140 -13.01 -24.44 -0.69
C PRO A 140 -13.17 -25.54 0.37
N GLY A 141 -13.72 -25.16 1.53
CA GLY A 141 -14.06 -26.09 2.61
C GLY A 141 -13.84 -25.56 4.02
N LEU A 142 -12.93 -24.59 4.20
CA LEU A 142 -12.73 -23.89 5.47
C LEU A 142 -13.80 -22.81 5.67
N ASN A 143 -14.17 -22.57 6.94
CA ASN A 143 -14.91 -21.39 7.37
C ASN A 143 -14.16 -20.68 8.49
N GLY A 144 -13.54 -19.54 8.20
CA GLY A 144 -12.72 -18.76 9.14
C GLY A 144 -11.45 -18.20 8.51
N SER A 145 -10.44 -17.93 9.35
CA SER A 145 -9.14 -17.35 8.97
C SER A 145 -8.00 -18.35 9.16
N VAL A 146 -7.15 -18.54 8.14
CA VAL A 146 -5.86 -19.22 8.29
C VAL A 146 -4.82 -18.19 8.76
N SER A 147 -4.00 -18.56 9.76
CA SER A 147 -2.94 -17.71 10.31
C SER A 147 -1.54 -18.32 10.24
N ALA A 148 -1.43 -19.64 10.01
CA ALA A 148 -0.15 -20.35 9.89
C ALA A 148 -0.26 -21.49 8.88
N VAL A 149 0.80 -21.71 8.09
CA VAL A 149 0.90 -22.83 7.14
C VAL A 149 2.30 -23.43 7.15
N LEU A 150 2.39 -24.76 7.05
CA LEU A 150 3.62 -25.52 6.92
C LEU A 150 3.51 -26.44 5.69
N CYS A 151 4.28 -26.14 4.65
CA CYS A 151 4.36 -26.96 3.44
C CYS A 151 5.42 -28.05 3.63
N ASP A 152 5.02 -29.32 3.78
CA ASP A 152 5.94 -30.44 3.95
C ASP A 152 6.07 -31.33 2.70
N GLN A 153 7.28 -31.37 2.16
CA GLN A 153 7.64 -32.20 1.01
C GLN A 153 7.73 -33.70 1.36
N ASP A 154 8.06 -34.07 2.59
CA ASP A 154 8.19 -35.48 2.98
C ASP A 154 6.83 -36.20 3.02
N THR A 155 5.78 -35.49 3.43
CA THR A 155 4.42 -36.02 3.61
C THR A 155 3.48 -35.66 2.45
N ASN A 156 3.96 -34.92 1.43
CA ASN A 156 3.13 -34.38 0.35
C ASN A 156 1.94 -33.52 0.86
N SER A 157 2.09 -32.93 2.05
CA SER A 157 0.99 -32.32 2.80
C SER A 157 1.31 -30.87 3.16
N VAL A 158 0.28 -30.03 3.20
CA VAL A 158 0.32 -28.71 3.82
C VAL A 158 -0.48 -28.76 5.11
N TYR A 159 0.17 -28.50 6.24
CA TYR A 159 -0.48 -28.39 7.54
C TYR A 159 -0.93 -26.95 7.74
N VAL A 160 -2.20 -26.75 8.11
CA VAL A 160 -2.87 -25.46 8.08
C VAL A 160 -3.46 -25.17 9.46
N GLY A 161 -3.13 -24.01 10.02
CA GLY A 161 -3.52 -23.58 11.36
C GLY A 161 -4.12 -22.17 11.36
N GLY A 162 -5.10 -21.91 12.23
CA GLY A 162 -5.76 -20.62 12.28
C GLY A 162 -6.94 -20.57 13.25
N THR A 163 -7.91 -19.72 12.95
CA THR A 163 -9.20 -19.57 13.63
C THR A 163 -10.29 -19.98 12.63
N PHE A 164 -10.60 -21.28 12.52
CA PHE A 164 -11.55 -21.79 11.51
C PHE A 164 -12.19 -23.12 11.92
N SER A 165 -13.29 -23.48 11.25
CA SER A 165 -13.88 -24.82 11.28
C SER A 165 -13.78 -25.53 9.93
N TYR A 166 -13.70 -26.86 9.99
CA TYR A 166 -13.75 -27.78 8.85
C TYR A 166 -14.49 -29.06 9.26
N LYS A 167 -15.67 -29.32 8.67
CA LYS A 167 -16.60 -30.38 9.10
C LYS A 167 -16.91 -30.27 10.61
N ASN A 168 -16.35 -31.18 11.41
CA ASN A 168 -16.50 -31.28 12.86
C ASN A 168 -15.20 -30.90 13.62
N ASN A 169 -14.13 -30.54 12.91
CA ASN A 169 -12.81 -30.23 13.46
C ASN A 169 -12.57 -28.72 13.45
N THR A 170 -11.73 -28.23 14.37
CA THR A 170 -11.42 -26.81 14.55
C THR A 170 -9.93 -26.54 14.50
N ASN A 171 -9.59 -25.36 13.96
CA ASN A 171 -8.31 -24.66 14.02
C ASN A 171 -7.07 -25.33 13.43
N VAL A 172 -7.09 -26.65 13.15
CA VAL A 172 -6.02 -27.39 12.47
C VAL A 172 -6.56 -28.45 11.51
N VAL A 173 -6.05 -28.48 10.28
CA VAL A 173 -6.25 -29.56 9.29
C VAL A 173 -4.98 -29.76 8.44
N ALA A 174 -4.93 -30.84 7.65
CA ALA A 174 -3.97 -30.98 6.57
C ALA A 174 -4.66 -30.86 5.19
N TRP A 175 -3.86 -30.56 4.17
CA TRP A 175 -4.29 -30.55 2.77
C TRP A 175 -3.27 -31.26 1.87
N SER A 176 -3.72 -32.12 0.98
CA SER A 176 -2.90 -32.70 -0.10
C SER A 176 -3.56 -32.46 -1.48
N PRO A 177 -2.81 -32.41 -2.59
CA PRO A 177 -3.40 -32.33 -3.93
C PRO A 177 -4.18 -33.58 -4.38
N ASP A 178 -3.93 -34.72 -3.75
CA ASP A 178 -4.51 -36.02 -4.14
C ASP A 178 -5.77 -36.35 -3.31
N ASP A 179 -5.78 -35.95 -2.03
CA ASP A 179 -6.85 -36.24 -1.04
C ASP A 179 -7.72 -35.01 -0.72
N GLY A 180 -7.22 -33.80 -0.99
CA GLY A 180 -7.85 -32.54 -0.59
C GLY A 180 -7.66 -32.25 0.89
N TRP A 181 -8.67 -31.59 1.50
CA TRP A 181 -8.69 -31.32 2.94
C TRP A 181 -8.89 -32.61 3.75
N THR A 182 -7.98 -32.88 4.68
CA THR A 182 -7.92 -34.09 5.49
C THR A 182 -7.85 -33.76 6.98
N ASP A 183 -8.58 -34.57 7.75
CA ASP A 183 -8.70 -34.42 9.20
C ASP A 183 -7.46 -35.03 9.88
N LEU A 184 -6.80 -34.29 10.77
CA LEU A 184 -5.66 -34.83 11.54
C LEU A 184 -6.14 -35.81 12.62
N SER A 185 -5.27 -36.76 12.95
CA SER A 185 -5.60 -37.90 13.82
C SER A 185 -5.99 -37.52 15.25
N PHE A 186 -5.57 -36.34 15.73
CA PHE A 186 -5.97 -35.75 17.02
C PHE A 186 -7.25 -34.88 16.97
N GLN A 187 -7.92 -34.76 15.82
CA GLN A 187 -9.20 -34.05 15.63
C GLN A 187 -9.17 -32.54 15.95
N GLY A 188 -8.05 -31.88 15.62
CA GLY A 188 -7.91 -30.41 15.75
C GLY A 188 -7.71 -29.93 17.19
N LEU A 189 -7.77 -28.60 17.38
CA LEU A 189 -7.50 -27.92 18.66
C LEU A 189 -8.64 -26.96 19.04
N ASP A 190 -8.85 -26.78 20.34
CA ASP A 190 -9.98 -26.00 20.91
C ASP A 190 -9.83 -24.47 20.81
N GLY A 191 -8.69 -23.99 20.33
CA GLY A 191 -8.40 -22.57 20.10
C GLY A 191 -7.35 -22.34 19.01
N PRO A 192 -7.04 -21.08 18.66
CA PRO A 192 -6.43 -20.76 17.38
C PRO A 192 -4.94 -21.06 17.34
N VAL A 193 -4.48 -21.58 16.20
CA VAL A 193 -3.05 -21.75 15.90
C VAL A 193 -2.52 -20.50 15.20
N LYS A 194 -1.33 -20.04 15.60
CA LYS A 194 -0.63 -18.86 15.09
C LYS A 194 0.77 -19.16 14.57
N SER A 195 1.34 -20.32 14.89
CA SER A 195 2.60 -20.81 14.32
C SER A 195 2.59 -22.33 14.16
N ILE A 196 3.29 -22.83 13.14
CA ILE A 196 3.55 -24.26 12.91
C ILE A 196 5.02 -24.41 12.55
N LEU A 197 5.73 -25.32 13.20
CA LEU A 197 7.15 -25.62 12.98
C LEU A 197 7.33 -27.12 12.78
N LYS A 198 8.18 -27.53 11.82
CA LYS A 198 8.64 -28.92 11.69
C LYS A 198 10.07 -29.02 12.25
N THR A 199 10.30 -29.98 13.13
CA THR A 199 11.60 -30.24 13.76
C THR A 199 12.49 -31.15 12.93
N GLN A 200 13.79 -31.20 13.24
CA GLN A 200 14.76 -32.04 12.52
C GLN A 200 14.48 -33.56 12.56
N ASP A 201 13.78 -34.05 13.57
CA ASP A 201 13.33 -35.46 13.68
C ASP A 201 11.99 -35.73 12.95
N GLY A 202 11.32 -34.69 12.47
CA GLY A 202 10.12 -34.78 11.64
C GLY A 202 8.80 -34.63 12.38
N HIS A 203 8.81 -34.37 13.68
CA HIS A 203 7.61 -33.95 14.42
C HIS A 203 7.16 -32.55 13.98
N ILE A 204 5.91 -32.23 14.29
CA ILE A 204 5.28 -30.95 13.98
C ILE A 204 4.77 -30.32 15.28
N ILE A 205 5.20 -29.09 15.54
CA ILE A 205 4.83 -28.30 16.71
C ILE A 205 3.86 -27.22 16.27
N PHE A 206 2.69 -27.20 16.91
CA PHE A 206 1.69 -26.15 16.79
C PHE A 206 1.85 -25.17 17.95
N GLY A 207 1.88 -23.87 17.67
CA GLY A 207 1.87 -22.79 18.65
C GLY A 207 0.61 -21.93 18.47
N GLY A 208 -0.11 -21.67 19.55
CA GLY A 208 -1.40 -20.98 19.50
C GLY A 208 -1.94 -20.60 20.87
N SER A 209 -3.27 -20.45 20.97
CA SER A 209 -3.99 -20.23 22.24
C SER A 209 -5.06 -21.30 22.43
N PHE A 210 -4.64 -22.53 22.67
CA PHE A 210 -5.48 -23.71 22.87
C PHE A 210 -5.12 -24.38 24.21
N GLN A 211 -6.05 -25.14 24.79
CA GLN A 211 -5.85 -25.91 26.03
C GLN A 211 -6.11 -27.42 25.83
N THR A 212 -6.77 -27.84 24.74
CA THR A 212 -7.11 -29.25 24.49
C THR A 212 -7.13 -29.62 23.00
N SER A 213 -7.27 -30.92 22.71
CA SER A 213 -7.42 -31.46 21.35
C SER A 213 -8.69 -32.31 21.22
N GLY A 214 -9.23 -32.43 20.00
CA GLY A 214 -10.53 -33.08 19.74
C GLY A 214 -10.62 -34.56 20.13
N ASN A 215 -9.50 -35.24 20.29
CA ASN A 215 -9.43 -36.63 20.76
C ASN A 215 -9.63 -36.83 22.28
N SER A 216 -9.57 -35.78 23.10
CA SER A 216 -9.70 -35.90 24.56
C SER A 216 -10.99 -36.62 24.99
N THR A 217 -10.92 -37.33 26.11
CA THR A 217 -11.89 -38.36 26.51
C THR A 217 -13.24 -37.80 27.01
N ASP A 218 -13.26 -36.52 27.37
CA ASP A 218 -14.32 -35.85 28.12
C ASP A 218 -15.34 -35.23 27.12
N LYS A 219 -16.66 -35.55 27.09
CA LYS A 219 -17.60 -35.07 26.00
C LYS A 219 -19.07 -34.68 26.34
N ASN A 220 -19.43 -34.20 27.56
CA ASN A 220 -20.85 -34.10 28.01
C ASN A 220 -21.51 -32.69 28.23
N LYS A 221 -21.23 -32.02 29.37
CA LYS A 221 -21.83 -30.79 29.94
C LYS A 221 -21.65 -29.52 29.07
N LYS A 222 -22.52 -29.30 28.09
CA LYS A 222 -22.58 -28.04 27.30
C LYS A 222 -22.68 -26.80 28.19
N VAL A 223 -21.92 -25.74 27.87
CA VAL A 223 -21.80 -24.51 28.70
C VAL A 223 -22.69 -23.37 28.20
N GLY A 224 -22.97 -23.31 26.90
CA GLY A 224 -24.03 -22.49 26.33
C GLY A 224 -25.35 -23.27 26.27
N GLN A 225 -26.42 -22.68 26.78
CA GLN A 225 -27.81 -23.05 26.47
C GLN A 225 -28.68 -21.79 26.53
N GLN A 226 -29.10 -21.29 25.37
CA GLN A 226 -30.00 -20.16 25.24
C GLN A 226 -31.44 -20.63 25.02
N ILE A 227 -32.42 -19.92 25.57
CA ILE A 227 -33.85 -20.19 25.31
C ILE A 227 -34.28 -19.43 24.06
N LEU A 228 -34.78 -20.14 23.05
CA LEU A 228 -35.24 -19.55 21.81
C LEU A 228 -36.54 -18.74 22.04
N ASN A 229 -36.62 -17.53 21.50
CA ASN A 229 -37.76 -16.64 21.75
C ASN A 229 -39.00 -17.04 20.93
N LEU A 230 -39.89 -17.81 21.57
CA LEU A 230 -41.23 -18.12 21.05
C LEU A 230 -42.29 -17.05 21.41
N GLN A 231 -41.98 -16.07 22.28
CA GLN A 231 -42.91 -15.02 22.70
C GLN A 231 -43.26 -14.04 21.56
N ASN A 232 -42.31 -13.82 20.64
CA ASN A 232 -42.49 -12.95 19.48
C ASN A 232 -42.65 -13.74 18.16
N ALA A 233 -42.73 -15.06 18.23
CA ALA A 233 -42.92 -15.94 17.06
C ALA A 233 -44.36 -15.88 16.54
N LYS A 234 -44.54 -16.11 15.24
CA LYS A 234 -45.85 -16.27 14.60
C LYS A 234 -46.31 -17.72 14.80
N ILE A 235 -47.14 -17.92 15.82
CA ILE A 235 -47.65 -19.25 16.21
C ILE A 235 -49.04 -19.50 15.61
N THR A 236 -49.25 -20.71 15.06
CA THR A 236 -50.53 -21.17 14.50
C THR A 236 -50.83 -22.63 14.87
N SER A 237 -52.11 -22.99 14.89
CA SER A 237 -52.59 -24.36 15.13
C SER A 237 -53.91 -24.60 14.39
N ASP A 238 -54.09 -25.80 13.85
CA ASP A 238 -55.39 -26.29 13.35
C ASP A 238 -56.18 -27.01 14.46
N ALA A 239 -57.38 -27.51 14.14
CA ALA A 239 -58.28 -28.26 15.02
C ALA A 239 -58.53 -27.56 16.38
N GLN A 240 -58.89 -26.28 16.31
CA GLN A 240 -59.13 -25.38 17.44
C GLN A 240 -60.27 -25.86 18.36
N THR A 241 -59.98 -26.09 19.65
CA THR A 241 -60.99 -26.53 20.62
C THR A 241 -62.12 -25.51 20.82
N SER A 242 -63.33 -26.01 21.07
CA SER A 242 -64.47 -25.21 21.55
C SER A 242 -64.39 -24.78 23.03
N LEU A 243 -63.38 -25.22 23.78
CA LEU A 243 -63.20 -24.91 25.21
C LEU A 243 -62.58 -23.52 25.44
N SER A 244 -63.38 -22.59 26.00
CA SER A 244 -63.01 -21.18 26.18
C SER A 244 -61.76 -20.96 27.04
N GLY A 245 -60.73 -20.37 26.45
CA GLY A 245 -59.43 -20.08 27.07
C GLY A 245 -58.42 -21.21 27.00
N TYR A 246 -58.68 -22.23 26.18
CA TYR A 246 -57.77 -23.33 25.83
C TYR A 246 -57.43 -23.40 24.34
N GLN A 247 -58.07 -22.58 23.50
CA GLN A 247 -57.89 -22.59 22.05
C GLN A 247 -56.62 -21.85 21.56
N ASP A 248 -56.15 -20.86 22.32
CA ASP A 248 -55.00 -20.04 21.91
C ASP A 248 -53.67 -20.83 22.00
N PRO A 249 -52.97 -21.08 20.89
CA PRO A 249 -51.71 -21.83 20.90
C PRO A 249 -50.54 -21.08 21.56
N ASN A 250 -50.70 -19.78 21.87
CA ASN A 250 -49.70 -19.03 22.63
C ASN A 250 -49.73 -19.38 24.13
N ASN A 251 -50.80 -20.03 24.63
CA ASN A 251 -50.95 -20.43 26.04
C ASN A 251 -49.85 -21.36 26.58
N VAL A 252 -49.02 -21.95 25.71
CA VAL A 252 -47.92 -22.86 26.08
C VAL A 252 -46.54 -22.21 26.00
N VAL A 253 -46.44 -20.99 25.47
CA VAL A 253 -45.18 -20.22 25.47
C VAL A 253 -44.91 -19.70 26.87
N CYS A 254 -43.66 -19.85 27.35
CA CYS A 254 -43.24 -19.49 28.72
C CYS A 254 -44.01 -20.20 29.86
N SER A 255 -44.91 -21.15 29.56
CA SER A 255 -45.69 -21.88 30.57
C SER A 255 -44.85 -23.03 31.16
N THR A 256 -43.88 -22.69 32.00
CA THR A 256 -42.91 -23.64 32.56
C THR A 256 -43.32 -24.22 33.92
N SER A 257 -44.52 -23.92 34.45
CA SER A 257 -44.95 -24.48 35.75
C SER A 257 -45.39 -25.95 35.65
N GLY A 258 -45.79 -26.42 34.47
CA GLY A 258 -46.39 -27.76 34.28
C GLY A 258 -47.82 -27.88 34.83
N GLU A 259 -48.47 -26.77 35.17
CA GLU A 259 -49.85 -26.74 35.64
C GLU A 259 -50.81 -26.62 34.45
N SER A 260 -51.72 -27.58 34.29
CA SER A 260 -52.84 -27.42 33.35
C SER A 260 -53.85 -26.37 33.84
N GLY A 261 -54.31 -25.50 32.94
CA GLY A 261 -55.35 -24.51 33.25
C GLY A 261 -55.59 -23.47 32.15
N GLN A 262 -56.68 -22.72 32.30
CA GLN A 262 -57.09 -21.67 31.36
C GLN A 262 -55.98 -20.61 31.22
N GLY A 263 -55.55 -20.32 29.99
CA GLY A 263 -54.42 -19.41 29.73
C GLY A 263 -53.02 -19.96 30.04
N LYS A 264 -52.91 -21.25 30.42
CA LYS A 264 -51.63 -22.00 30.58
C LYS A 264 -51.61 -23.32 29.80
N THR A 265 -52.59 -23.53 28.93
CA THR A 265 -52.80 -24.81 28.24
C THR A 265 -53.45 -24.56 26.89
N TRP A 266 -52.94 -25.24 25.88
CA TRP A 266 -53.52 -25.33 24.55
C TRP A 266 -54.09 -26.74 24.34
N LEU A 267 -55.30 -26.84 23.80
CA LEU A 267 -56.00 -28.09 23.52
C LEU A 267 -56.49 -28.12 22.06
N LEU A 268 -56.41 -29.29 21.44
CA LEU A 268 -57.14 -29.59 20.21
C LEU A 268 -58.62 -29.90 20.50
N ASP A 269 -59.46 -29.78 19.47
CA ASP A 269 -60.87 -30.17 19.51
C ASP A 269 -61.05 -31.69 19.62
N ASP A 270 -62.21 -32.11 20.09
CA ASP A 270 -62.45 -33.49 20.49
C ASP A 270 -62.33 -34.47 19.31
N ALA A 271 -61.63 -35.57 19.56
CA ALA A 271 -61.30 -36.64 18.61
C ALA A 271 -60.60 -36.19 17.30
N SER A 272 -60.00 -35.01 17.27
CA SER A 272 -59.39 -34.43 16.06
C SER A 272 -57.86 -34.41 16.12
N PRO A 273 -57.14 -34.84 15.06
CA PRO A 273 -55.72 -34.58 14.91
C PRO A 273 -55.48 -33.11 14.55
N GLY A 274 -54.26 -32.62 14.76
CA GLY A 274 -53.87 -31.25 14.47
C GLY A 274 -52.39 -31.01 14.80
N PHE A 275 -51.93 -29.77 14.56
CA PHE A 275 -50.54 -29.39 14.74
C PHE A 275 -50.40 -28.13 15.61
N TRP A 276 -49.18 -27.92 16.12
CA TRP A 276 -48.71 -26.64 16.66
C TRP A 276 -47.49 -26.19 15.85
N HIS A 277 -47.52 -24.98 15.28
CA HIS A 277 -46.52 -24.44 14.37
C HIS A 277 -45.98 -23.11 14.88
N ALA A 278 -44.67 -22.90 14.80
CA ALA A 278 -44.04 -21.59 15.06
C ALA A 278 -43.09 -21.19 13.91
N ASP A 279 -43.35 -20.01 13.36
CA ASP A 279 -42.49 -19.29 12.40
C ASP A 279 -41.80 -18.13 13.15
N LEU A 280 -40.48 -18.13 13.20
CA LEU A 280 -39.70 -17.18 14.00
C LEU A 280 -39.17 -15.99 13.18
N GLY A 281 -39.20 -16.06 11.84
CA GLY A 281 -38.67 -15.00 10.97
C GLY A 281 -37.14 -14.82 10.99
N PHE A 282 -36.39 -15.71 11.63
CA PHE A 282 -34.92 -15.80 11.56
C PHE A 282 -34.47 -17.26 11.57
N THR A 283 -33.27 -17.53 11.08
CA THR A 283 -32.70 -18.90 11.06
C THR A 283 -32.03 -19.21 12.40
N PHE A 284 -32.33 -20.37 12.98
CA PHE A 284 -31.77 -20.88 14.23
C PHE A 284 -31.45 -22.38 14.15
N THR A 285 -30.62 -22.87 15.07
CA THR A 285 -30.20 -24.29 15.11
C THR A 285 -30.55 -24.88 16.48
N PRO A 286 -31.66 -25.61 16.61
CA PRO A 286 -32.10 -26.12 17.91
C PRO A 286 -31.29 -27.35 18.34
N SER A 287 -30.87 -27.37 19.60
CA SER A 287 -30.18 -28.52 20.21
C SER A 287 -31.12 -29.38 21.06
N ARG A 288 -32.18 -28.80 21.62
CA ARG A 288 -33.21 -29.50 22.42
C ARG A 288 -34.57 -28.82 22.31
N ILE A 289 -35.63 -29.61 22.29
CA ILE A 289 -37.01 -29.18 22.59
C ILE A 289 -37.50 -29.87 23.86
N ARG A 290 -38.24 -29.13 24.69
CA ARG A 290 -38.88 -29.62 25.91
C ARG A 290 -40.38 -29.42 25.79
N LEU A 291 -41.13 -30.49 26.02
CA LEU A 291 -42.58 -30.51 25.95
C LEU A 291 -43.17 -30.84 27.31
N TYR A 292 -44.06 -29.98 27.79
CA TYR A 292 -44.85 -30.21 28.99
C TYR A 292 -46.22 -30.75 28.55
N ASN A 293 -46.53 -31.98 28.96
CA ASN A 293 -47.80 -32.60 28.59
C ASN A 293 -48.93 -32.07 29.47
N THR A 294 -50.08 -31.80 28.87
CA THR A 294 -51.28 -31.47 29.67
C THR A 294 -51.94 -32.75 30.16
N HIS A 295 -52.63 -32.65 31.30
CA HIS A 295 -53.52 -33.70 31.82
C HIS A 295 -54.95 -33.15 32.06
N MET A 296 -55.30 -32.04 31.41
CA MET A 296 -56.55 -31.31 31.63
C MET A 296 -57.77 -32.18 31.31
N ASP A 297 -58.61 -32.47 32.29
CA ASP A 297 -59.74 -33.41 32.17
C ASP A 297 -59.37 -34.79 31.56
N GLY A 298 -58.12 -35.22 31.75
CA GLY A 298 -57.57 -36.46 31.18
C GLY A 298 -57.20 -36.40 29.70
N ARG A 299 -57.16 -35.20 29.10
CA ARG A 299 -56.58 -34.92 27.77
C ARG A 299 -55.06 -34.80 27.88
N GLY A 300 -54.35 -35.24 26.85
CA GLY A 300 -52.90 -35.10 26.73
C GLY A 300 -52.38 -35.60 25.39
N THR A 301 -51.17 -35.23 25.00
CA THR A 301 -50.49 -35.77 23.81
C THR A 301 -49.87 -37.12 24.13
N LYS A 302 -49.99 -38.12 23.23
CA LYS A 302 -49.43 -39.47 23.39
C LYS A 302 -48.27 -39.74 22.43
N SER A 303 -48.39 -39.32 21.17
CA SER A 303 -47.26 -39.30 20.24
C SER A 303 -47.33 -38.14 19.24
N PHE A 304 -46.16 -37.69 18.82
CA PHE A 304 -45.97 -36.62 17.84
C PHE A 304 -44.79 -36.95 16.91
N HIS A 305 -44.65 -36.20 15.82
CA HIS A 305 -43.35 -35.98 15.19
C HIS A 305 -43.09 -34.47 15.03
N LEU A 306 -41.83 -34.09 14.82
CA LEU A 306 -41.43 -32.68 14.64
C LEU A 306 -40.86 -32.49 13.24
N LYS A 307 -41.33 -31.47 12.51
CA LYS A 307 -40.84 -31.07 11.18
C LYS A 307 -40.05 -29.76 11.27
N ALA A 308 -38.94 -29.67 10.55
CA ALA A 308 -38.22 -28.43 10.33
C ALA A 308 -38.87 -27.62 9.19
N ILE A 309 -39.00 -26.30 9.34
CA ILE A 309 -39.56 -25.38 8.33
C ILE A 309 -38.42 -24.49 7.81
N PRO A 310 -38.23 -24.33 6.48
CA PRO A 310 -39.17 -24.64 5.40
C PRO A 310 -39.05 -26.03 4.75
N ASP A 311 -38.14 -26.90 5.20
CA ASP A 311 -37.79 -28.13 4.48
C ASP A 311 -38.80 -29.30 4.62
N ASP A 312 -39.80 -29.17 5.50
CA ASP A 312 -40.80 -30.19 5.88
C ASP A 312 -40.22 -31.54 6.37
N GLY A 313 -38.91 -31.60 6.62
CA GLY A 313 -38.19 -32.79 7.04
C GLY A 313 -38.49 -33.19 8.48
N ILE A 314 -38.88 -34.46 8.69
CA ILE A 314 -39.08 -35.03 10.03
C ILE A 314 -37.73 -35.17 10.75
N MET A 315 -37.65 -34.60 11.95
CA MET A 315 -36.44 -34.54 12.76
C MET A 315 -36.25 -35.80 13.60
N ASN A 316 -35.03 -36.33 13.61
CA ASN A 316 -34.63 -37.45 14.47
C ASN A 316 -34.19 -36.92 15.84
N LEU A 317 -34.80 -37.43 16.90
CA LEU A 317 -34.69 -36.96 18.28
C LEU A 317 -34.27 -38.08 19.23
N THR A 318 -33.65 -37.73 20.35
CA THR A 318 -33.36 -38.64 21.47
C THR A 318 -34.03 -38.14 22.74
N TYR A 319 -34.56 -39.06 23.54
CA TYR A 319 -35.25 -38.77 24.80
C TYR A 319 -34.90 -39.81 25.87
N THR A 320 -35.24 -39.54 27.12
CA THR A 320 -35.13 -40.55 28.20
C THR A 320 -36.46 -41.28 28.35
N ASP A 321 -36.43 -42.61 28.26
CA ASP A 321 -37.61 -43.47 28.40
C ASP A 321 -38.06 -43.64 29.86
N ASP A 322 -39.26 -44.22 30.05
CA ASP A 322 -39.88 -44.47 31.36
C ASP A 322 -39.04 -45.43 32.26
N SER A 323 -37.98 -46.06 31.74
CA SER A 323 -37.02 -46.88 32.48
C SER A 323 -35.73 -46.15 32.85
N GLY A 324 -35.59 -44.88 32.46
CA GLY A 324 -34.41 -44.05 32.69
C GLY A 324 -33.29 -44.23 31.65
N LYS A 325 -33.61 -44.70 30.44
CA LYS A 325 -32.61 -44.96 29.38
C LYS A 325 -32.77 -44.04 28.19
N LEU A 326 -31.65 -43.74 27.52
CA LEU A 326 -31.66 -43.01 26.26
C LEU A 326 -32.32 -43.87 25.16
N ALA A 327 -33.30 -43.29 24.47
CA ALA A 327 -34.03 -43.87 23.36
C ALA A 327 -34.11 -42.86 22.20
N HIS A 328 -34.37 -43.36 20.98
CA HIS A 328 -34.47 -42.57 19.75
C HIS A 328 -35.92 -42.57 19.22
N CYS A 329 -36.32 -41.50 18.55
CA CYS A 329 -37.61 -41.40 17.85
C CYS A 329 -37.56 -40.40 16.69
N ASP A 330 -38.35 -40.67 15.64
CA ASP A 330 -38.51 -39.82 14.46
C ASP A 330 -40.00 -39.59 14.14
N GLN A 331 -40.69 -40.58 13.58
CA GLN A 331 -42.11 -40.51 13.20
C GLN A 331 -43.08 -40.74 14.37
N ASN A 332 -42.59 -41.16 15.55
CA ASN A 332 -43.42 -41.45 16.73
C ASN A 332 -42.62 -41.19 18.01
N CYS A 333 -42.48 -39.93 18.38
CA CYS A 333 -41.90 -39.52 19.66
C CYS A 333 -42.97 -39.58 20.77
N PRO A 334 -42.78 -40.37 21.85
CA PRO A 334 -43.82 -40.61 22.84
C PRO A 334 -43.79 -39.63 24.02
N LEU A 335 -44.97 -39.14 24.39
CA LEU A 335 -45.21 -38.38 25.62
C LEU A 335 -46.01 -39.19 26.63
N SER A 336 -45.76 -38.93 27.92
CA SER A 336 -46.29 -39.68 29.06
C SER A 336 -47.56 -39.04 29.61
N ASP A 337 -48.54 -39.86 30.02
CA ASP A 337 -49.71 -39.42 30.81
C ASP A 337 -49.44 -39.43 32.33
N SER A 338 -48.17 -39.54 32.75
CA SER A 338 -47.84 -39.55 34.17
C SER A 338 -47.77 -38.13 34.73
N THR A 339 -48.74 -37.76 35.57
CA THR A 339 -48.76 -36.49 36.33
C THR A 339 -47.59 -36.28 37.32
N LYS A 340 -46.62 -37.20 37.34
CA LYS A 340 -45.33 -37.08 38.03
C LYS A 340 -44.22 -36.52 37.14
N GLU A 341 -44.39 -36.59 35.82
CA GLU A 341 -43.43 -36.15 34.82
C GLU A 341 -43.81 -34.73 34.39
N LYS A 342 -43.06 -33.73 34.88
CA LYS A 342 -43.38 -32.32 34.62
C LYS A 342 -43.22 -31.94 33.14
N TYR A 343 -42.23 -32.52 32.47
CA TYR A 343 -41.89 -32.32 31.06
C TYR A 343 -41.04 -33.50 30.58
N ARG A 344 -40.92 -33.64 29.25
CA ARG A 344 -39.95 -34.53 28.59
C ARG A 344 -39.02 -33.73 27.68
N ASP A 345 -37.72 -34.00 27.79
CA ASP A 345 -36.68 -33.42 26.95
C ASP A 345 -36.41 -34.31 25.73
N PHE A 346 -36.36 -33.69 24.55
CA PHE A 346 -35.99 -34.31 23.28
C PHE A 346 -34.80 -33.55 22.67
N THR A 347 -33.64 -34.20 22.58
CA THR A 347 -32.40 -33.64 22.01
C THR A 347 -32.29 -34.00 20.53
N PHE A 348 -31.90 -33.05 19.69
CA PHE A 348 -31.79 -33.24 18.24
C PHE A 348 -30.55 -34.08 17.89
N VAL A 349 -30.73 -35.10 17.04
CA VAL A 349 -29.62 -35.98 16.60
C VAL A 349 -28.74 -35.31 15.55
N ASN A 350 -29.36 -34.55 14.65
CA ASN A 350 -28.68 -33.85 13.56
C ASN A 350 -28.81 -32.33 13.79
N SER A 351 -27.71 -31.60 13.60
CA SER A 351 -27.75 -30.14 13.48
C SER A 351 -28.39 -29.75 12.15
N VAL A 352 -29.52 -29.03 12.20
CA VAL A 352 -30.24 -28.53 11.03
C VAL A 352 -30.72 -27.11 11.35
N GLY A 353 -30.26 -26.14 10.56
CA GLY A 353 -30.73 -24.76 10.64
C GLY A 353 -32.14 -24.64 10.05
N MET A 354 -33.05 -23.98 10.75
CA MET A 354 -34.46 -23.83 10.36
C MET A 354 -34.99 -22.45 10.72
N GLN A 355 -36.09 -22.02 10.08
CA GLN A 355 -36.75 -20.72 10.31
C GLN A 355 -38.03 -20.86 11.15
N GLY A 356 -38.49 -22.10 11.33
CA GLY A 356 -39.62 -22.48 12.17
C GLY A 356 -39.67 -23.99 12.37
N PHE A 357 -40.64 -24.46 13.13
CA PHE A 357 -40.90 -25.89 13.32
C PHE A 357 -42.39 -26.17 13.53
N GLU A 358 -42.80 -27.39 13.21
CA GLU A 358 -44.17 -27.86 13.37
C GLU A 358 -44.21 -29.20 14.13
N ILE A 359 -45.05 -29.27 15.15
CA ILE A 359 -45.33 -30.47 15.93
C ILE A 359 -46.67 -31.03 15.43
N ASP A 360 -46.64 -32.12 14.66
CA ASP A 360 -47.85 -32.85 14.27
C ASP A 360 -48.25 -33.81 15.40
N ILE A 361 -49.50 -33.76 15.85
CA ILE A 361 -50.01 -34.68 16.87
C ILE A 361 -50.64 -35.91 16.21
N LEU A 362 -50.12 -37.09 16.58
CA LEU A 362 -50.44 -38.36 15.93
C LEU A 362 -51.39 -39.23 16.78
N GLU A 363 -51.17 -39.26 18.09
CA GLU A 363 -52.07 -39.90 19.06
C GLU A 363 -52.23 -39.05 20.32
N TRP A 364 -53.33 -39.22 21.03
CA TRP A 364 -53.65 -38.51 22.28
C TRP A 364 -54.26 -39.42 23.36
N TYR A 365 -54.26 -38.89 24.58
CA TYR A 365 -54.97 -39.42 25.75
C TYR A 365 -56.34 -38.72 25.90
N GLY A 366 -57.31 -39.40 26.50
CA GLY A 366 -58.63 -38.84 26.77
C GLY A 366 -59.45 -38.51 25.52
N GLN A 367 -60.11 -37.34 25.51
CA GLN A 367 -61.00 -36.90 24.42
C GLN A 367 -60.28 -36.17 23.29
N GLY A 368 -59.06 -35.67 23.48
CA GLY A 368 -58.32 -34.87 22.50
C GLY A 368 -56.92 -34.51 23.03
N ALA A 369 -56.06 -34.00 22.14
CA ALA A 369 -54.69 -33.68 22.49
C ALA A 369 -54.53 -32.30 23.17
N GLY A 370 -53.30 -32.04 23.61
CA GLY A 370 -52.87 -30.70 24.04
C GLY A 370 -51.52 -30.72 24.72
N LEU A 371 -51.05 -29.53 25.09
CA LEU A 371 -49.81 -29.26 25.82
C LEU A 371 -50.04 -28.13 26.84
N ASN A 372 -49.22 -28.05 27.88
CA ASN A 372 -49.25 -26.95 28.87
C ASN A 372 -47.90 -26.21 28.99
N GLY A 373 -46.97 -26.44 28.06
CA GLY A 373 -45.68 -25.75 27.98
C GLY A 373 -44.81 -26.25 26.82
N ILE A 374 -44.10 -25.33 26.14
CA ILE A 374 -43.07 -25.62 25.13
C ILE A 374 -41.86 -24.72 25.38
N GLU A 375 -40.65 -25.30 25.43
CA GLU A 375 -39.37 -24.56 25.41
C GLU A 375 -38.46 -25.16 24.32
N VAL A 376 -37.77 -24.30 23.57
CA VAL A 376 -36.73 -24.71 22.59
C VAL A 376 -35.40 -24.08 23.00
N PHE A 377 -34.32 -24.84 22.86
CA PHE A 377 -32.97 -24.45 23.26
C PHE A 377 -32.00 -24.55 22.08
N GLN A 378 -31.02 -23.65 22.06
CA GLN A 378 -29.84 -23.71 21.19
C GLN A 378 -28.58 -23.59 22.04
N ASP A 379 -27.45 -24.13 21.56
CA ASP A 379 -26.20 -24.20 22.33
C ASP A 379 -25.34 -22.91 22.23
N GLU A 380 -25.61 -22.07 21.24
CA GLU A 380 -24.94 -20.78 21.02
C GLU A 380 -25.75 -19.63 21.65
N ILE A 381 -25.06 -18.63 22.21
CA ILE A 381 -25.71 -17.49 22.86
C ILE A 381 -25.71 -16.30 21.88
N TYR A 382 -26.82 -16.13 21.16
CA TYR A 382 -27.02 -14.99 20.27
C TYR A 382 -27.41 -13.74 21.06
N THR A 383 -27.02 -12.55 20.60
CA THR A 383 -27.54 -11.28 21.11
C THR A 383 -27.72 -10.30 19.95
N TYR A 384 -28.96 -10.13 19.54
CA TYR A 384 -29.41 -9.24 18.47
C TYR A 384 -29.49 -7.79 18.95
N ALA A 385 -29.15 -6.84 18.07
CA ALA A 385 -29.36 -5.41 18.35
C ALA A 385 -30.85 -5.10 18.51
N ASN A 386 -31.71 -5.79 17.76
CA ASN A 386 -33.16 -5.75 17.95
C ASN A 386 -33.59 -6.74 19.04
N ASN A 387 -33.90 -6.22 20.24
CA ASN A 387 -34.34 -7.02 21.39
C ASN A 387 -35.58 -7.90 21.16
N ASN A 388 -36.36 -7.68 20.09
CA ASN A 388 -37.48 -8.57 19.77
C ASN A 388 -37.04 -10.01 19.44
N PHE A 389 -35.76 -10.23 19.11
CA PHE A 389 -35.20 -11.54 18.78
C PHE A 389 -34.33 -12.14 19.90
N ASN A 390 -34.07 -11.36 20.96
CA ASN A 390 -33.38 -11.83 22.17
C ASN A 390 -34.32 -12.64 23.08
N GLU A 391 -33.79 -13.23 24.16
CA GLU A 391 -34.50 -14.18 25.02
C GLU A 391 -35.87 -13.68 25.55
N PRO A 392 -36.87 -14.58 25.70
CA PRO A 392 -38.25 -14.19 25.99
C PRO A 392 -38.42 -13.67 27.41
N THR A 393 -38.87 -12.42 27.54
CA THR A 393 -39.15 -11.73 28.82
C THR A 393 -40.10 -12.48 29.75
N CYS A 394 -40.98 -13.35 29.22
CA CYS A 394 -41.89 -14.15 30.03
C CYS A 394 -41.26 -15.40 30.67
N ALA A 395 -40.02 -15.79 30.33
CA ALA A 395 -39.39 -17.02 30.85
C ALA A 395 -38.76 -16.87 32.25
N GLY A 396 -38.66 -15.64 32.79
CA GLY A 396 -38.09 -15.40 34.12
C GLY A 396 -36.57 -15.59 34.21
N ILE A 397 -35.86 -15.39 33.09
CA ILE A 397 -34.41 -15.46 33.00
C ILE A 397 -33.79 -14.28 33.78
N GLU A 398 -32.74 -14.54 34.55
CA GLU A 398 -32.13 -13.59 35.49
C GLU A 398 -31.26 -12.54 34.79
N TYR A 399 -30.39 -12.97 33.87
CA TYR A 399 -29.49 -12.12 33.09
C TYR A 399 -29.63 -12.36 31.57
N PRO A 400 -30.83 -12.17 31.00
CA PRO A 400 -31.11 -12.53 29.60
C PRO A 400 -30.21 -11.77 28.61
N ALA A 401 -30.02 -12.36 27.44
CA ALA A 401 -29.38 -11.69 26.32
C ALA A 401 -30.13 -10.39 26.00
N THR A 402 -29.43 -9.26 25.88
CA THR A 402 -30.08 -7.96 25.59
C THR A 402 -29.13 -6.98 24.92
N ALA A 403 -29.68 -6.03 24.16
CA ALA A 403 -28.93 -4.92 23.58
C ALA A 403 -29.41 -3.58 24.15
N LYS A 404 -28.49 -2.79 24.71
CA LYS A 404 -28.71 -1.40 25.12
C LYS A 404 -28.39 -0.49 23.94
N VAL A 405 -29.36 0.31 23.51
CA VAL A 405 -29.31 1.08 22.26
C VAL A 405 -29.36 2.57 22.57
N SER A 406 -28.48 3.36 21.96
CA SER A 406 -28.39 4.82 22.11
C SER A 406 -28.27 5.52 20.76
N GLY A 407 -28.95 6.66 20.60
CA GLY A 407 -29.14 7.35 19.31
C GLY A 407 -30.44 6.95 18.60
N ASP A 408 -30.71 7.57 17.44
CA ASP A 408 -31.94 7.37 16.67
C ASP A 408 -31.85 6.12 15.76
N TRP A 409 -32.18 4.95 16.32
CA TRP A 409 -32.19 3.67 15.60
C TRP A 409 -33.57 3.26 15.08
N SER A 410 -33.59 2.55 13.95
CA SER A 410 -34.78 2.00 13.29
C SER A 410 -34.61 0.50 13.00
N PRO A 411 -35.58 -0.37 13.33
CA PRO A 411 -35.45 -1.82 13.12
C PRO A 411 -35.67 -2.21 11.66
N GLN A 412 -34.90 -3.20 11.18
CA GLN A 412 -34.89 -3.66 9.78
C GLN A 412 -35.02 -5.20 9.71
N SER A 413 -35.84 -5.80 10.59
CA SER A 413 -35.80 -7.21 11.06
C SER A 413 -34.82 -7.41 12.23
N THR A 414 -34.00 -8.47 12.23
CA THR A 414 -33.07 -8.86 13.32
C THR A 414 -32.03 -7.80 13.70
N TRP A 415 -31.84 -6.79 12.86
CA TRP A 415 -30.81 -5.75 12.96
C TRP A 415 -31.40 -4.35 12.96
N LEU A 416 -30.60 -3.36 13.38
CA LEU A 416 -30.98 -1.95 13.50
C LEU A 416 -30.15 -1.06 12.55
N LYS A 417 -30.75 0.06 12.13
CA LYS A 417 -30.12 1.14 11.34
C LYS A 417 -30.31 2.51 11.97
N ALA A 418 -29.23 3.24 12.20
CA ALA A 418 -29.24 4.65 12.60
C ALA A 418 -28.76 5.57 11.47
N LYS A 419 -29.05 6.87 11.57
CA LYS A 419 -28.42 7.91 10.73
C LYS A 419 -27.41 8.69 11.54
N VAL A 420 -26.16 8.63 11.11
CA VAL A 420 -25.02 9.21 11.81
C VAL A 420 -24.43 10.35 10.99
N THR A 421 -24.03 11.38 11.72
CA THR A 421 -23.37 12.60 11.31
C THR A 421 -22.24 12.84 12.33
N ASP A 422 -21.26 13.68 12.00
CA ASP A 422 -20.18 13.97 12.96
C ASP A 422 -20.71 14.50 14.30
N ALA A 423 -21.83 15.22 14.28
CA ALA A 423 -22.47 15.82 15.46
C ALA A 423 -23.20 14.82 16.39
N ASN A 424 -23.65 13.66 15.91
CA ASN A 424 -24.30 12.62 16.74
C ASN A 424 -23.54 11.27 16.76
N SER A 425 -22.36 11.22 16.14
CA SER A 425 -21.44 10.07 16.17
C SER A 425 -21.10 9.63 17.60
N ALA A 426 -20.90 10.58 18.51
CA ALA A 426 -20.60 10.30 19.91
C ALA A 426 -21.77 9.62 20.65
N ASP A 427 -23.01 10.01 20.39
CA ASP A 427 -24.18 9.59 21.16
C ASP A 427 -24.85 8.31 20.59
N THR A 428 -24.43 7.88 19.39
CA THR A 428 -24.94 6.68 18.71
C THR A 428 -24.14 5.45 19.09
N SER A 429 -24.77 4.41 19.65
CA SER A 429 -24.11 3.13 19.95
C SER A 429 -25.10 1.98 20.20
N VAL A 430 -24.59 0.74 20.11
CA VAL A 430 -25.25 -0.47 20.63
C VAL A 430 -24.29 -1.22 21.54
N VAL A 431 -24.74 -1.59 22.75
CA VAL A 431 -24.01 -2.44 23.69
C VAL A 431 -24.77 -3.75 23.83
N PHE A 432 -24.17 -4.85 23.36
CA PHE A 432 -24.70 -6.20 23.48
C PHE A 432 -24.25 -6.82 24.81
N GLU A 433 -25.19 -7.41 25.56
CA GLU A 433 -24.98 -8.08 26.84
C GLU A 433 -25.55 -9.51 26.74
N PRO A 434 -24.72 -10.53 26.44
CA PRO A 434 -25.15 -11.93 26.30
C PRO A 434 -25.49 -12.60 27.64
N ASP A 435 -26.25 -13.70 27.59
CA ASP A 435 -26.58 -14.56 28.73
C ASP A 435 -25.53 -15.68 28.91
N VAL A 436 -24.36 -15.28 29.42
CA VAL A 436 -23.26 -16.20 29.74
C VAL A 436 -23.54 -16.82 31.12
N LYS A 437 -24.15 -18.01 31.12
CA LYS A 437 -24.67 -18.69 32.33
C LYS A 437 -23.59 -19.27 33.24
N LYS A 438 -22.33 -19.37 32.77
CA LYS A 438 -21.20 -19.92 33.51
C LYS A 438 -19.88 -19.39 32.91
N SER A 439 -18.91 -19.04 33.75
CA SER A 439 -17.58 -18.64 33.26
C SER A 439 -16.86 -19.80 32.58
N GLY A 440 -16.18 -19.53 31.46
CA GLY A 440 -15.53 -20.54 30.63
C GLY A 440 -14.82 -19.92 29.44
N ARG A 441 -14.25 -20.75 28.54
CA ARG A 441 -13.68 -20.26 27.28
C ARG A 441 -14.78 -20.16 26.21
N TYR A 442 -14.89 -18.98 25.59
CA TYR A 442 -15.88 -18.66 24.56
C TYR A 442 -15.22 -17.90 23.40
N GLN A 443 -15.81 -18.03 22.22
CA GLN A 443 -15.55 -17.20 21.06
C GLN A 443 -16.70 -16.19 20.92
N ILE A 444 -16.36 -14.93 20.65
CA ILE A 444 -17.32 -13.84 20.45
C ILE A 444 -17.20 -13.36 19.00
N VAL A 445 -18.25 -13.56 18.22
CA VAL A 445 -18.34 -13.16 16.81
C VAL A 445 -19.38 -12.05 16.66
N LEU A 446 -19.11 -11.05 15.84
CA LEU A 446 -20.07 -10.02 15.43
C LEU A 446 -20.47 -10.25 13.97
N TRP A 447 -21.78 -10.31 13.71
CA TRP A 447 -22.34 -10.22 12.37
C TRP A 447 -22.86 -8.81 12.11
N THR A 448 -22.43 -8.22 10.99
CA THR A 448 -22.90 -6.92 10.49
C THR A 448 -23.45 -7.08 9.08
N PRO A 449 -24.69 -6.63 8.79
CA PRO A 449 -25.28 -6.68 7.45
C PRO A 449 -24.59 -5.72 6.48
N GLY A 450 -24.57 -6.07 5.18
CA GLY A 450 -23.96 -5.25 4.12
C GLY A 450 -24.93 -4.34 3.36
N TYR A 451 -24.40 -3.31 2.71
CA TYR A 451 -25.20 -2.28 2.00
C TYR A 451 -25.67 -2.71 0.61
N ASN A 452 -25.15 -3.82 0.07
CA ASN A 452 -25.36 -4.24 -1.32
C ASN A 452 -26.78 -4.75 -1.66
N GLN A 453 -27.71 -4.76 -0.70
CA GLN A 453 -29.13 -5.04 -0.97
C GLN A 453 -29.87 -3.76 -1.42
N ALA A 454 -29.73 -3.47 -2.72
CA ALA A 454 -30.53 -2.53 -3.52
C ALA A 454 -30.34 -1.01 -3.28
N ASN A 455 -29.16 -0.47 -3.64
CA ASN A 455 -28.92 0.90 -4.17
C ASN A 455 -29.72 2.09 -3.58
N THR A 456 -30.01 2.10 -2.27
CA THR A 456 -30.88 3.12 -1.64
C THR A 456 -30.35 3.69 -0.32
N PHE A 457 -29.09 3.41 0.01
CA PHE A 457 -28.42 3.82 1.25
C PHE A 457 -27.19 4.69 0.96
N ASN A 458 -26.77 5.49 1.93
CA ASN A 458 -25.47 6.15 1.88
C ASN A 458 -24.33 5.13 2.05
N SER A 459 -23.10 5.54 1.74
CA SER A 459 -21.89 4.74 2.02
C SER A 459 -21.81 4.35 3.49
N GLY A 460 -21.48 3.09 3.76
CA GLY A 460 -21.26 2.61 5.11
C GLY A 460 -20.01 3.21 5.76
N GLY A 461 -20.06 3.37 7.08
CA GLY A 461 -18.96 3.89 7.86
C GLY A 461 -18.12 2.81 8.54
N ILE A 462 -17.09 3.27 9.23
CA ILE A 462 -16.24 2.48 10.12
C ILE A 462 -16.80 2.54 11.54
N ALA A 463 -16.99 1.38 12.15
CA ALA A 463 -17.28 1.21 13.56
C ALA A 463 -15.99 1.01 14.36
N ASN A 464 -15.95 1.56 15.58
CA ASN A 464 -15.07 1.15 16.66
C ASN A 464 -15.80 0.11 17.52
N ILE A 465 -15.12 -0.98 17.84
CA ILE A 465 -15.63 -2.13 18.59
C ILE A 465 -14.79 -2.31 19.85
N THR A 466 -15.45 -2.50 20.99
CA THR A 466 -14.79 -2.79 22.27
C THR A 466 -15.46 -3.97 22.95
N VAL A 467 -14.67 -4.96 23.38
CA VAL A 467 -15.13 -6.15 24.10
C VAL A 467 -14.71 -6.06 25.57
N SER A 468 -15.62 -6.40 26.48
CA SER A 468 -15.35 -6.54 27.91
C SER A 468 -15.75 -7.95 28.36
N PRO A 469 -14.86 -8.96 28.24
CA PRO A 469 -15.21 -10.35 28.51
C PRO A 469 -15.10 -10.73 30.00
N THR A 470 -14.33 -9.99 30.80
CA THR A 470 -14.05 -10.33 32.21
C THR A 470 -14.17 -9.12 33.13
N LYS A 471 -14.41 -9.36 34.42
CA LYS A 471 -14.59 -8.29 35.42
C LYS A 471 -13.29 -7.52 35.67
N SER A 472 -13.35 -6.19 35.58
CA SER A 472 -12.18 -5.32 35.77
C SER A 472 -11.46 -5.56 37.11
N GLY A 473 -10.19 -5.95 37.03
CA GLY A 473 -9.31 -6.16 38.20
C GLY A 473 -8.85 -7.61 38.44
N THR A 474 -9.32 -8.57 37.65
CA THR A 474 -8.91 -10.00 37.68
C THR A 474 -7.48 -10.27 37.21
N GLY A 475 -6.80 -9.28 36.61
CA GLY A 475 -5.45 -9.42 36.04
C GLY A 475 -5.42 -9.81 34.56
N THR A 476 -6.55 -10.21 33.97
CA THR A 476 -6.67 -10.44 32.52
C THR A 476 -6.67 -9.11 31.76
N ALA A 477 -5.80 -9.01 30.75
CA ALA A 477 -5.80 -7.86 29.84
C ALA A 477 -7.09 -7.86 29.01
N GLN A 478 -7.78 -6.72 28.94
CA GLN A 478 -8.93 -6.57 28.07
C GLN A 478 -8.47 -6.54 26.60
N PRO A 479 -9.27 -7.04 25.64
CA PRO A 479 -8.93 -6.97 24.22
C PRO A 479 -8.70 -5.51 23.77
N PRO A 480 -7.72 -5.25 22.88
CA PRO A 480 -7.60 -3.95 22.25
C PRO A 480 -8.86 -3.64 21.42
N ALA A 481 -9.24 -2.36 21.35
CA ALA A 481 -10.34 -1.94 20.49
C ALA A 481 -10.00 -2.22 19.01
N SER A 482 -10.98 -2.69 18.25
CA SER A 482 -10.86 -3.02 16.83
C SER A 482 -11.76 -2.13 15.98
N THR A 483 -11.52 -2.08 14.67
CA THR A 483 -12.29 -1.24 13.74
C THR A 483 -12.81 -2.04 12.54
N GLN A 484 -14.10 -1.85 12.24
CA GLN A 484 -14.82 -2.59 11.19
C GLN A 484 -15.40 -1.62 10.17
N ASN A 485 -15.03 -1.75 8.89
CA ASN A 485 -15.73 -1.11 7.78
C ASN A 485 -17.01 -1.90 7.46
N GLN A 486 -18.18 -1.25 7.49
CA GLN A 486 -19.48 -1.90 7.33
C GLN A 486 -19.93 -2.10 5.86
N ALA A 487 -19.15 -1.69 4.85
CA ALA A 487 -19.58 -1.66 3.45
C ALA A 487 -20.20 -2.97 2.91
N ASN A 488 -19.62 -4.11 3.29
CA ASN A 488 -20.08 -5.45 2.91
C ASN A 488 -20.60 -6.22 4.14
N GLU A 489 -21.40 -7.27 3.90
CA GLU A 489 -21.84 -8.17 4.97
C GLU A 489 -20.64 -8.96 5.50
N LYS A 490 -20.50 -9.05 6.82
CA LYS A 490 -19.31 -9.62 7.46
C LYS A 490 -19.62 -10.33 8.78
N LEU A 491 -18.98 -11.48 8.98
CA LEU A 491 -18.73 -12.09 10.30
C LEU A 491 -17.31 -11.70 10.75
N GLU A 492 -17.18 -11.27 12.01
CA GLU A 492 -15.91 -10.81 12.56
C GLU A 492 -15.67 -11.35 13.97
N TYR A 493 -14.57 -12.08 14.14
CA TYR A 493 -14.12 -12.63 15.41
C TYR A 493 -13.56 -11.50 16.28
N LEU A 494 -14.26 -11.15 17.37
CA LEU A 494 -13.91 -10.02 18.23
C LEU A 494 -13.06 -10.42 19.44
N TYR A 495 -13.31 -11.62 19.98
CA TYR A 495 -12.60 -12.14 21.13
C TYR A 495 -12.62 -13.66 21.13
N GLU A 496 -11.56 -14.25 21.66
CA GLU A 496 -11.52 -15.65 22.01
C GLU A 496 -10.72 -15.83 23.31
N GLY A 497 -11.28 -16.56 24.29
CA GLY A 497 -10.65 -16.76 25.59
C GLY A 497 -11.67 -16.85 26.72
N HIS A 498 -11.22 -16.62 27.96
CA HIS A 498 -12.10 -16.67 29.13
C HIS A 498 -13.14 -15.54 29.12
N VAL A 499 -14.41 -15.87 29.32
CA VAL A 499 -15.52 -14.92 29.53
C VAL A 499 -16.16 -15.24 30.88
N ASP A 500 -16.35 -14.21 31.70
CA ASP A 500 -17.01 -14.32 33.01
C ASP A 500 -18.53 -14.49 32.87
N ALA A 501 -19.13 -15.24 33.78
CA ALA A 501 -20.58 -15.36 33.91
C ALA A 501 -21.26 -14.00 34.16
N ALA A 502 -22.50 -13.88 33.69
CA ALA A 502 -23.38 -12.79 34.07
C ALA A 502 -23.71 -12.84 35.57
N SER A 503 -23.71 -11.67 36.22
CA SER A 503 -24.00 -11.47 37.65
C SER A 503 -24.46 -10.04 37.93
N ASP A 504 -24.98 -9.78 39.13
CA ASP A 504 -25.41 -8.43 39.57
C ASP A 504 -24.31 -7.36 39.42
N ASP A 505 -23.05 -7.78 39.60
CA ASP A 505 -21.85 -6.93 39.59
C ASP A 505 -21.20 -6.82 38.20
N PHE A 506 -21.52 -7.70 37.26
CA PHE A 506 -20.83 -7.79 35.96
C PHE A 506 -21.69 -8.47 34.88
N ARG A 507 -21.77 -7.83 33.71
CA ARG A 507 -22.19 -8.47 32.46
C ARG A 507 -21.01 -8.45 31.47
N PRO A 508 -20.65 -9.58 30.84
CA PRO A 508 -19.79 -9.51 29.66
C PRO A 508 -20.50 -8.69 28.58
N SER A 509 -19.76 -7.95 27.77
CA SER A 509 -20.37 -7.07 26.77
C SER A 509 -19.51 -6.77 25.55
N VAL A 510 -20.19 -6.41 24.45
CA VAL A 510 -19.59 -5.87 23.21
C VAL A 510 -20.23 -4.52 22.94
N THR A 511 -19.42 -3.48 22.72
CA THR A 511 -19.89 -2.14 22.33
C THR A 511 -19.53 -1.86 20.88
N LEU A 512 -20.51 -1.42 20.09
CA LEU A 512 -20.40 -1.00 18.70
C LEU A 512 -20.76 0.49 18.58
N ARG A 513 -19.84 1.32 18.06
CA ARG A 513 -19.97 2.79 17.99
C ARG A 513 -19.34 3.32 16.70
N PRO A 514 -19.92 4.30 15.99
CA PRO A 514 -19.29 4.88 14.80
C PRO A 514 -18.07 5.74 15.19
N ILE A 515 -17.06 5.79 14.32
CA ILE A 515 -15.94 6.73 14.47
C ILE A 515 -16.39 8.15 14.07
N PRO A 516 -16.03 9.22 14.81
CA PRO A 516 -16.30 10.61 14.38
C PRO A 516 -15.47 11.03 13.16
N GLY A 517 -15.93 12.02 12.39
CA GLY A 517 -15.21 12.55 11.22
C GLY A 517 -15.49 11.82 9.91
N GLN A 518 -16.64 11.14 9.81
CA GLN A 518 -17.04 10.33 8.65
C GLN A 518 -18.19 10.96 7.84
N GLY A 519 -18.68 12.14 8.22
CA GLY A 519 -19.80 12.79 7.55
C GLY A 519 -21.12 12.05 7.73
N ASN A 520 -21.95 12.01 6.68
CA ASN A 520 -23.35 11.57 6.75
C ASN A 520 -23.51 10.11 6.29
N ILE A 521 -23.45 9.16 7.22
CA ILE A 521 -23.59 7.72 6.96
C ILE A 521 -24.95 7.19 7.47
N ASP A 522 -25.48 6.17 6.81
CA ASP A 522 -26.37 5.20 7.49
C ASP A 522 -25.45 4.22 8.24
N PHE A 523 -25.74 3.86 9.50
CA PHE A 523 -24.88 3.01 10.35
C PHE A 523 -25.69 1.80 10.86
N LEU A 524 -25.10 0.61 10.86
CA LEU A 524 -25.82 -0.67 11.04
C LEU A 524 -25.35 -1.40 12.31
N ALA A 525 -26.26 -2.14 12.94
CA ALA A 525 -25.95 -3.03 14.07
C ALA A 525 -26.73 -4.34 13.92
N GLY A 526 -26.00 -5.43 13.69
CA GLY A 526 -26.55 -6.77 13.50
C GLY A 526 -26.76 -7.52 14.82
N HIS A 527 -25.92 -8.53 15.06
CA HIS A 527 -25.97 -9.35 16.27
C HIS A 527 -24.57 -9.87 16.63
N ILE A 528 -24.35 -10.21 17.90
CA ILE A 528 -23.21 -11.04 18.30
C ILE A 528 -23.65 -12.48 18.51
N ILE A 529 -22.70 -13.41 18.35
CA ILE A 529 -22.80 -14.82 18.70
C ILE A 529 -21.70 -15.10 19.71
N VAL A 530 -22.07 -15.62 20.88
CA VAL A 530 -21.12 -16.09 21.90
C VAL A 530 -21.19 -17.61 21.94
N GLN A 531 -20.22 -18.23 21.29
CA GLN A 531 -20.12 -19.68 21.11
C GLN A 531 -19.23 -20.25 22.22
N PRO A 532 -19.69 -21.25 23.01
CA PRO A 532 -18.80 -21.95 23.92
C PRO A 532 -17.75 -22.71 23.11
N LEU A 533 -16.48 -22.39 23.32
CA LEU A 533 -15.40 -23.22 22.78
C LEU A 533 -15.47 -24.58 23.46
N PHE A 534 -15.13 -25.64 22.73
CA PHE A 534 -15.52 -27.00 23.09
C PHE A 534 -15.10 -27.39 24.50
N ASN A 535 -16.06 -27.27 25.41
CA ASN A 535 -15.98 -27.91 26.71
C ASN A 535 -16.14 -29.41 26.44
N LEU A 536 -14.99 -30.07 26.30
CA LEU A 536 -14.82 -31.47 26.64
C LEU A 536 -15.28 -31.66 28.09
N THR A 537 -16.06 -32.69 28.41
CA THR A 537 -16.58 -32.85 29.80
C THR A 537 -16.89 -34.26 30.32
N ALA A 538 -16.64 -34.38 31.63
CA ALA A 538 -16.91 -35.50 32.51
C ALA A 538 -18.23 -36.23 32.25
N GLY A 539 -18.11 -37.55 32.08
CA GLY A 539 -19.14 -38.48 32.47
C GLY A 539 -19.00 -38.81 33.96
N SER A 540 -20.03 -38.46 34.74
CA SER A 540 -20.29 -38.93 36.12
C SER A 540 -19.10 -39.22 37.06
N ASP A 541 -18.94 -38.38 38.07
CA ASP A 541 -19.32 -38.85 39.41
C ASP A 541 -19.98 -37.74 40.23
N SER A 542 -20.66 -38.10 41.32
CA SER A 542 -21.48 -37.21 42.14
C SER A 542 -20.85 -36.90 43.50
N SER A 543 -20.08 -35.81 43.56
CA SER A 543 -19.71 -35.17 44.82
C SER A 543 -19.70 -33.65 44.66
N SER A 544 -20.62 -32.98 45.35
CA SER A 544 -20.28 -31.72 45.99
C SER A 544 -19.26 -32.03 47.09
N ASP A 545 -18.17 -31.28 47.14
CA ASP A 545 -17.64 -30.67 48.36
C ASP A 545 -16.55 -29.66 47.96
N ASP A 546 -16.48 -28.54 48.68
CA ASP A 546 -15.32 -27.66 48.64
C ASP A 546 -14.18 -28.32 49.44
N ASP A 547 -12.99 -28.50 48.88
CA ASP A 547 -11.79 -28.50 49.73
C ASP A 547 -10.50 -28.05 49.01
N ASP A 548 -9.65 -27.35 49.75
CA ASP A 548 -8.37 -26.77 49.30
C ASP A 548 -7.24 -27.79 49.48
N SER A 549 -6.95 -28.56 48.44
CA SER A 549 -5.73 -29.37 48.37
C SER A 549 -5.20 -29.49 46.94
N GLY A 550 -3.90 -29.25 46.78
CA GLY A 550 -3.18 -29.55 45.54
C GLY A 550 -2.67 -30.99 45.50
N ASP A 551 -2.11 -31.36 44.34
CA ASP A 551 -1.58 -32.69 43.97
C ASP A 551 -2.64 -33.66 43.42
N SER A 552 -2.87 -33.61 42.10
CA SER A 552 -3.54 -34.66 41.32
C SER A 552 -2.99 -34.68 39.89
N ASP A 553 -2.27 -35.75 39.54
CA ASP A 553 -1.86 -36.06 38.16
C ASP A 553 -3.07 -36.57 37.37
N ASP A 554 -3.68 -35.72 36.53
CA ASP A 554 -4.61 -36.16 35.48
C ASP A 554 -4.27 -35.48 34.14
N SER A 555 -4.47 -36.19 33.03
CA SER A 555 -3.41 -36.26 32.00
C SER A 555 -3.83 -35.99 30.54
N ASP A 556 -4.64 -34.96 30.28
CA ASP A 556 -5.06 -34.57 28.92
C ASP A 556 -4.90 -33.05 28.59
N ASP A 557 -4.53 -32.21 29.56
CA ASP A 557 -4.43 -30.75 29.37
C ASP A 557 -3.15 -30.33 28.59
N LEU A 558 -3.35 -29.54 27.53
CA LEU A 558 -2.34 -28.78 26.79
C LEU A 558 -2.37 -27.30 27.24
N ASN A 559 -1.37 -26.50 26.86
CA ASN A 559 -1.42 -25.06 27.10
C ASN A 559 -0.52 -24.30 26.09
N GLY A 560 -1.13 -23.78 25.02
CA GLY A 560 -0.50 -22.91 24.02
C GLY A 560 0.48 -23.55 23.04
N ILE A 561 1.03 -24.71 23.34
CA ILE A 561 1.95 -25.48 22.48
C ILE A 561 1.58 -26.96 22.46
N PHE A 562 1.74 -27.60 21.30
CA PHE A 562 1.44 -29.03 21.09
C PHE A 562 2.38 -29.65 20.06
N GLU A 563 3.03 -30.75 20.42
CA GLU A 563 3.88 -31.59 19.55
C GLU A 563 3.10 -32.82 19.05
N TRP A 564 3.21 -33.10 17.75
CA TRP A 564 2.59 -34.25 17.08
C TRP A 564 3.57 -34.96 16.13
N ASP A 565 3.62 -36.30 16.19
CA ASP A 565 4.38 -37.15 15.29
C ASP A 565 3.48 -37.65 14.12
N PRO A 566 3.69 -37.18 12.87
CA PRO A 566 2.92 -37.61 11.71
C PRO A 566 3.17 -39.09 11.30
N THR A 567 4.12 -39.79 11.92
CA THR A 567 4.45 -41.20 11.64
C THR A 567 3.85 -42.18 12.64
N SER A 568 3.35 -41.70 13.79
CA SER A 568 2.71 -42.52 14.82
C SER A 568 1.43 -43.19 14.33
N LYS A 569 1.07 -44.30 14.98
CA LYS A 569 -0.24 -44.98 14.84
C LYS A 569 -1.06 -44.99 16.12
N ALA A 570 -0.60 -44.25 17.13
CA ALA A 570 -1.25 -44.10 18.41
C ALA A 570 -1.07 -42.64 18.84
N ASP A 571 -2.10 -41.83 18.62
CA ASP A 571 -2.14 -40.46 19.10
C ASP A 571 -2.14 -40.46 20.62
N SER A 572 -1.24 -39.66 21.19
CA SER A 572 -1.05 -39.54 22.63
C SER A 572 -1.15 -38.07 23.00
N THR A 573 -2.38 -37.61 23.19
CA THR A 573 -2.72 -36.29 23.75
C THR A 573 -2.05 -36.08 25.11
N ASP A 574 -2.01 -37.16 25.91
CA ASP A 574 -1.27 -37.32 27.16
C ASP A 574 0.09 -36.61 27.17
N SER A 575 0.09 -35.47 27.85
CA SER A 575 1.22 -34.57 28.02
C SER A 575 2.37 -35.21 28.80
N SER A 576 2.20 -36.37 29.43
CA SER A 576 3.32 -37.10 30.05
C SER A 576 4.30 -37.70 29.02
N LYS A 577 3.88 -37.88 27.75
CA LYS A 577 4.70 -38.56 26.72
C LYS A 577 5.54 -37.64 25.84
N SER A 578 5.05 -36.44 25.52
CA SER A 578 5.83 -35.38 24.88
C SER A 578 6.47 -34.48 25.94
N GLN A 579 7.73 -34.09 25.78
CA GLN A 579 8.33 -33.11 26.71
C GLN A 579 7.91 -31.67 26.35
N ILE A 580 7.61 -31.39 25.08
CA ILE A 580 7.13 -30.09 24.61
C ILE A 580 5.73 -29.81 25.16
N ASN A 581 4.86 -30.82 25.24
CA ASN A 581 3.54 -30.70 25.86
C ASN A 581 3.64 -30.40 27.37
N LYS A 582 4.64 -30.95 28.09
CA LYS A 582 4.93 -30.58 29.49
C LYS A 582 5.40 -29.15 29.64
N VAL A 583 6.24 -28.66 28.72
CA VAL A 583 6.64 -27.26 28.68
C VAL A 583 5.41 -26.38 28.62
N GLY A 584 4.47 -26.66 27.71
CA GLY A 584 3.16 -25.98 27.68
C GLY A 584 2.43 -26.03 29.03
N ALA A 585 2.16 -27.23 29.54
CA ALA A 585 1.45 -27.44 30.80
C ALA A 585 2.12 -26.78 32.03
N SER A 586 3.42 -26.47 31.96
CA SER A 586 4.16 -25.77 33.03
C SER A 586 4.01 -24.23 33.01
N LEU A 587 3.52 -23.65 31.90
CA LEU A 587 3.29 -22.20 31.79
C LEU A 587 2.05 -21.76 32.59
N GLY A 588 1.94 -20.45 32.84
CA GLY A 588 0.68 -19.86 33.32
C GLY A 588 -0.51 -20.17 32.39
N LYS A 589 -1.72 -20.20 32.96
CA LYS A 589 -2.97 -20.51 32.22
C LYS A 589 -3.20 -19.55 31.06
N ASP A 590 -3.88 -20.05 30.02
CA ASP A 590 -4.15 -19.33 28.77
C ASP A 590 -2.88 -18.81 28.05
N ALA A 591 -1.77 -19.55 28.18
CA ALA A 591 -0.53 -19.25 27.47
C ALA A 591 -0.78 -19.23 25.96
N THR A 592 -0.31 -18.17 25.31
CA THR A 592 -0.51 -17.97 23.87
C THR A 592 0.83 -17.89 23.17
N ILE A 593 1.18 -18.92 22.38
CA ILE A 593 2.38 -18.93 21.55
C ILE A 593 2.04 -18.33 20.18
N THR A 594 2.69 -17.22 19.84
CA THR A 594 2.46 -16.49 18.58
C THR A 594 3.42 -16.94 17.49
N SER A 595 4.66 -17.25 17.85
CA SER A 595 5.73 -17.54 16.89
C SER A 595 6.69 -18.61 17.43
N LEU A 596 7.16 -19.48 16.52
CA LEU A 596 8.08 -20.58 16.78
C LEU A 596 9.23 -20.50 15.77
N ALA A 597 10.45 -20.78 16.23
CA ALA A 597 11.64 -20.87 15.40
C ALA A 597 12.58 -21.97 15.93
N GLU A 598 13.50 -22.48 15.11
CA GLU A 598 14.51 -23.46 15.51
C GLU A 598 15.92 -22.94 15.17
N ASN A 599 16.92 -23.24 16.01
CA ASN A 599 18.33 -23.16 15.64
C ASN A 599 19.11 -24.28 16.35
N ASP A 600 19.88 -25.07 15.60
CA ASP A 600 20.73 -26.17 16.10
C ASP A 600 19.99 -27.17 17.01
N GLY A 601 18.69 -27.43 16.73
CA GLY A 601 17.85 -28.32 17.52
C GLY A 601 17.20 -27.69 18.76
N VAL A 602 17.51 -26.43 19.09
CA VAL A 602 16.85 -25.66 20.15
C VAL A 602 15.67 -24.91 19.57
N ILE A 603 14.48 -25.10 20.15
CA ILE A 603 13.24 -24.44 19.72
C ILE A 603 13.06 -23.16 20.54
N TYR A 604 12.82 -22.04 19.85
CA TYR A 604 12.53 -20.75 20.46
C TYR A 604 11.04 -20.45 20.29
N ALA A 605 10.35 -20.24 21.41
CA ALA A 605 8.92 -19.93 21.43
C ALA A 605 8.71 -18.51 21.95
N GLY A 606 8.00 -17.70 21.18
CA GLY A 606 7.61 -16.33 21.51
C GLY A 606 6.09 -16.20 21.61
N GLY A 607 5.61 -15.36 22.52
CA GLY A 607 4.17 -15.19 22.71
C GLY A 607 3.77 -14.33 23.90
N ASN A 608 2.51 -14.47 24.31
CA ASN A 608 1.96 -13.94 25.54
C ASN A 608 1.82 -15.06 26.58
N PHE A 609 2.89 -15.29 27.33
CA PHE A 609 2.95 -16.28 28.42
C PHE A 609 3.98 -15.86 29.48
N SER A 610 3.80 -16.35 30.70
CA SER A 610 4.79 -16.22 31.78
C SER A 610 4.59 -17.30 32.85
N ASP A 611 5.67 -17.64 33.55
CA ASP A 611 5.63 -18.42 34.79
C ASP A 611 6.49 -17.73 35.89
N LYS A 612 7.11 -18.47 36.81
CA LYS A 612 8.10 -17.99 37.78
C LYS A 612 9.53 -17.87 37.20
N SER A 613 9.76 -18.27 35.95
CA SER A 613 11.10 -18.45 35.36
C SER A 613 11.24 -17.93 33.93
N VAL A 614 10.23 -18.08 33.07
CA VAL A 614 10.20 -17.60 31.68
C VAL A 614 9.17 -16.49 31.49
N HIS A 615 9.52 -15.48 30.68
CA HIS A 615 8.68 -14.32 30.39
C HIS A 615 8.68 -13.99 28.89
N TYR A 616 7.55 -14.26 28.23
CA TYR A 616 7.19 -13.93 26.83
C TYR A 616 8.07 -14.51 25.71
N VAL A 617 9.27 -15.00 26.02
CA VAL A 617 10.16 -15.74 25.13
C VAL A 617 10.93 -16.80 25.93
N MET A 618 11.03 -18.00 25.38
CA MET A 618 11.76 -19.13 26.00
C MET A 618 12.50 -19.95 24.95
N ALA A 619 13.57 -20.62 25.40
CA ALA A 619 14.29 -21.64 24.64
C ALA A 619 13.96 -23.03 25.23
N ILE A 620 13.59 -23.98 24.37
CA ILE A 620 13.29 -25.37 24.71
C ILE A 620 14.44 -26.25 24.20
N ASP A 621 15.12 -26.93 25.13
CA ASP A 621 16.25 -27.82 24.87
C ASP A 621 16.12 -29.09 25.73
N ASP A 622 16.31 -30.28 25.12
CA ASP A 622 16.01 -31.61 25.69
C ASP A 622 14.68 -31.65 26.48
N GLY A 623 13.65 -30.97 25.97
CA GLY A 623 12.33 -30.90 26.60
C GLY A 623 12.21 -29.98 27.84
N ASN A 624 13.21 -29.16 28.13
CA ASN A 624 13.20 -28.21 29.25
C ASN A 624 13.06 -26.78 28.73
N ALA A 625 12.06 -26.04 29.23
CA ALA A 625 11.97 -24.60 28.99
C ALA A 625 12.99 -23.84 29.83
N THR A 626 13.67 -22.88 29.21
CA THR A 626 14.63 -21.99 29.87
C THR A 626 14.44 -20.55 29.41
N ALA A 627 14.70 -19.61 30.31
CA ALA A 627 14.71 -18.20 29.98
C ALA A 627 15.91 -17.85 29.10
N LEU A 628 15.70 -16.90 28.19
CA LEU A 628 16.81 -16.16 27.58
C LEU A 628 17.46 -15.28 28.67
N SER A 629 18.61 -14.67 28.35
CA SER A 629 19.33 -13.83 29.31
C SER A 629 18.47 -12.63 29.77
N GLU A 630 18.81 -12.06 30.93
CA GLU A 630 18.08 -10.94 31.55
C GLU A 630 16.57 -11.22 31.78
N GLY A 631 16.22 -12.49 32.05
CA GLY A 631 14.86 -12.95 32.35
C GLY A 631 13.93 -13.06 31.13
N GLY A 632 14.45 -12.89 29.91
CA GLY A 632 13.63 -12.74 28.71
C GLY A 632 13.21 -11.28 28.50
N LEU A 633 11.95 -11.04 28.14
CA LEU A 633 11.43 -9.71 27.76
C LEU A 633 10.33 -9.24 28.73
N ASN A 634 9.98 -7.96 28.70
CA ASN A 634 8.99 -7.38 29.64
C ASN A 634 7.52 -7.45 29.18
N ARG A 635 7.24 -7.78 27.92
CA ARG A 635 5.88 -7.93 27.34
C ARG A 635 5.88 -8.92 26.17
N GLY A 636 4.68 -9.30 25.72
CA GLY A 636 4.46 -10.31 24.69
C GLY A 636 5.24 -10.12 23.38
N VAL A 637 5.72 -11.24 22.84
CA VAL A 637 6.35 -11.34 21.51
C VAL A 637 5.28 -11.69 20.46
N ASN A 638 5.44 -11.16 19.25
CA ASN A 638 4.56 -11.42 18.10
C ASN A 638 5.29 -12.21 16.99
N ALA A 639 6.59 -11.98 16.79
CA ALA A 639 7.37 -12.57 15.71
C ALA A 639 8.80 -12.96 16.13
N LEU A 640 9.28 -14.08 15.58
CA LEU A 640 10.65 -14.57 15.65
C LEU A 640 11.20 -14.79 14.24
N ALA A 641 12.46 -14.43 14.00
CA ALA A 641 13.16 -14.69 12.75
C ALA A 641 14.63 -15.09 13.02
N VAL A 642 15.13 -16.13 12.35
CA VAL A 642 16.51 -16.60 12.50
C VAL A 642 17.34 -16.20 11.29
N LEU A 643 18.51 -15.60 11.53
CA LEU A 643 19.48 -15.26 10.49
C LEU A 643 20.91 -15.38 11.05
N GLY A 644 21.60 -16.47 10.68
CA GLY A 644 22.92 -16.81 11.21
C GLY A 644 22.87 -17.06 12.73
N ASP A 645 23.89 -16.58 13.46
CA ASP A 645 23.98 -16.69 14.94
C ASP A 645 22.91 -15.88 15.70
N THR A 646 21.92 -15.29 15.03
CA THR A 646 21.01 -14.29 15.63
C THR A 646 19.53 -14.62 15.45
N LEU A 647 18.83 -14.67 16.58
CA LEU A 647 17.38 -14.59 16.66
C LEU A 647 16.96 -13.12 16.71
N TYR A 648 16.14 -12.68 15.78
CA TYR A 648 15.49 -11.38 15.77
C TYR A 648 14.07 -11.53 16.30
N VAL A 649 13.66 -10.61 17.18
CA VAL A 649 12.44 -10.70 17.96
C VAL A 649 11.65 -9.41 17.81
N GLY A 650 10.37 -9.53 17.47
CA GLY A 650 9.44 -8.40 17.33
C GLY A 650 8.20 -8.59 18.19
N GLY A 651 7.71 -7.53 18.83
CA GLY A 651 6.57 -7.64 19.73
C GLY A 651 6.13 -6.33 20.38
N ASN A 652 5.55 -6.45 21.57
CA ASN A 652 4.95 -5.36 22.34
C ASN A 652 5.87 -4.86 23.48
N PHE A 653 7.10 -5.39 23.58
CA PHE A 653 8.07 -5.14 24.66
C PHE A 653 8.87 -3.85 24.48
N THR A 654 9.50 -3.40 25.56
CA THR A 654 10.36 -2.20 25.57
C THR A 654 11.70 -2.39 26.28
N ASP A 655 11.85 -3.50 27.02
CA ASP A 655 13.00 -3.84 27.85
C ASP A 655 13.00 -5.37 28.06
N THR A 656 14.12 -5.87 28.59
CA THR A 656 14.27 -7.17 29.25
C THR A 656 13.36 -7.31 30.47
N SER A 657 13.13 -8.54 30.95
CA SER A 657 12.27 -8.79 32.12
C SER A 657 12.92 -8.33 33.44
N ASP A 658 14.23 -8.56 33.60
CA ASP A 658 15.01 -8.04 34.74
C ASP A 658 15.13 -6.50 34.72
N GLY A 659 15.06 -5.90 33.53
CA GLY A 659 15.00 -4.47 33.29
C GLY A 659 16.36 -3.74 33.26
N GLY A 660 16.37 -2.56 32.64
CA GLY A 660 17.55 -1.69 32.52
C GLY A 660 18.33 -1.84 31.21
N PHE A 661 17.75 -2.45 30.17
CA PHE A 661 18.36 -2.57 28.85
C PHE A 661 17.84 -1.50 27.89
N ASP A 662 18.47 -0.33 27.89
CA ASP A 662 18.05 0.84 27.08
C ASP A 662 18.03 0.59 25.55
N GLY A 663 16.84 0.39 24.98
CA GLY A 663 16.60 0.50 23.53
C GLY A 663 16.05 -0.73 22.83
N LEU A 664 15.48 -1.69 23.55
CA LEU A 664 14.74 -2.83 22.98
C LEU A 664 13.29 -2.46 22.62
N SER A 665 13.02 -1.24 22.12
CA SER A 665 11.67 -0.75 21.85
C SER A 665 11.04 -1.51 20.68
N TYR A 666 10.15 -2.45 21.01
CA TYR A 666 9.36 -3.32 20.12
C TYR A 666 10.13 -4.29 19.22
N VAL A 667 11.46 -4.13 19.10
CA VAL A 667 12.34 -4.99 18.30
C VAL A 667 13.69 -5.19 18.99
N ALA A 668 14.18 -6.43 18.97
CA ALA A 668 15.44 -6.84 19.57
C ALA A 668 16.16 -7.90 18.71
N SER A 669 17.43 -8.12 19.02
CA SER A 669 18.23 -9.25 18.51
C SER A 669 18.87 -10.00 19.68
N TYR A 670 19.03 -11.31 19.54
CA TYR A 670 19.64 -12.20 20.53
C TYR A 670 20.64 -13.12 19.84
N SER A 671 21.91 -13.09 20.26
CA SER A 671 22.96 -13.97 19.71
C SER A 671 22.99 -15.32 20.43
N PHE A 672 22.89 -16.41 19.68
CA PHE A 672 22.91 -17.77 20.23
C PHE A 672 24.27 -18.10 20.86
N SER A 673 25.38 -17.82 20.17
CA SER A 673 26.73 -18.13 20.65
C SER A 673 27.14 -17.34 21.89
N SER A 674 26.70 -16.08 22.01
CA SER A 674 27.06 -15.21 23.14
C SER A 674 26.02 -15.15 24.25
N LYS A 675 24.80 -15.66 23.99
CA LYS A 675 23.63 -15.68 24.88
C LYS A 675 23.29 -14.30 25.46
N LYS A 676 23.08 -13.33 24.56
CA LYS A 676 22.84 -11.92 24.91
C LYS A 676 21.89 -11.20 23.96
N TRP A 677 21.07 -10.32 24.52
CA TRP A 677 20.31 -9.30 23.79
C TRP A 677 21.20 -8.19 23.22
N ALA A 678 20.74 -7.58 22.12
CA ALA A 678 21.27 -6.36 21.53
C ALA A 678 20.15 -5.55 20.83
N ALA A 679 20.19 -4.23 20.98
CA ALA A 679 19.22 -3.29 20.42
C ALA A 679 19.48 -3.01 18.92
N LEU A 680 18.39 -2.85 18.14
CA LEU A 680 18.45 -2.37 16.76
C LEU A 680 18.42 -0.83 16.75
N GLY A 681 19.56 -0.22 17.08
CA GLY A 681 19.67 1.22 17.32
C GLY A 681 19.02 1.59 18.65
N LYS A 682 17.81 2.15 18.61
CA LYS A 682 16.94 2.35 19.78
C LYS A 682 15.55 1.74 19.64
N GLY A 683 15.32 0.94 18.60
CA GLY A 683 14.02 0.36 18.28
C GLY A 683 13.06 1.36 17.61
N LEU A 684 11.77 1.07 17.75
CA LEU A 684 10.67 1.76 17.06
C LEU A 684 9.72 2.44 18.07
N ASP A 685 8.77 3.24 17.58
CA ASP A 685 7.76 3.91 18.43
C ASP A 685 6.46 3.10 18.67
N GLY A 686 6.26 1.99 17.94
CA GLY A 686 5.10 1.11 18.08
C GLY A 686 5.38 -0.38 17.84
N PRO A 687 4.41 -1.28 18.13
CA PRO A 687 4.59 -2.73 18.11
C PRO A 687 5.01 -3.32 16.76
N VAL A 688 5.90 -4.31 16.78
CA VAL A 688 6.22 -5.13 15.60
C VAL A 688 5.26 -6.32 15.52
N ARG A 689 4.76 -6.61 14.32
CA ARG A 689 3.87 -7.73 14.00
C ARG A 689 4.59 -8.87 13.29
N THR A 690 5.50 -8.56 12.36
CA THR A 690 6.24 -9.54 11.56
C THR A 690 7.71 -9.13 11.42
N ILE A 691 8.59 -10.13 11.31
CA ILE A 691 9.99 -9.96 10.89
C ILE A 691 10.29 -11.09 9.90
N TYR A 692 10.83 -10.75 8.73
CA TYR A 692 11.22 -11.73 7.72
C TYR A 692 12.63 -11.43 7.17
N PRO A 693 13.54 -12.42 7.11
CA PRO A 693 14.73 -12.36 6.27
C PRO A 693 14.31 -12.33 4.79
N ILE A 694 14.81 -11.34 4.05
CA ILE A 694 14.44 -11.08 2.66
C ILE A 694 15.66 -10.72 1.80
N GLU A 695 15.64 -11.19 0.56
CA GLU A 695 16.63 -10.84 -0.46
C GLU A 695 15.94 -9.99 -1.53
N LEU A 696 15.97 -8.67 -1.31
CA LEU A 696 15.42 -7.65 -2.21
C LEU A 696 16.51 -6.64 -2.56
N ASN A 697 16.42 -6.05 -3.76
CA ASN A 697 17.28 -4.96 -4.21
C ASN A 697 16.90 -3.64 -3.53
N VAL A 698 17.05 -3.56 -2.20
CA VAL A 698 16.62 -2.40 -1.39
C VAL A 698 17.51 -1.17 -1.57
N SER A 699 18.73 -1.35 -2.09
CA SER A 699 19.71 -0.29 -2.38
C SER A 699 20.76 -0.79 -3.37
N SER A 700 21.34 0.11 -4.17
CA SER A 700 22.50 -0.20 -5.01
C SER A 700 23.79 -0.50 -4.21
N ALA A 701 23.81 -0.19 -2.90
CA ALA A 701 24.94 -0.41 -2.01
C ALA A 701 24.77 -1.62 -1.06
N VAL A 702 23.58 -2.24 -1.00
CA VAL A 702 23.26 -3.35 -0.10
C VAL A 702 23.05 -4.61 -0.92
N ASN A 703 23.87 -5.63 -0.68
CA ASN A 703 23.81 -6.93 -1.35
C ASN A 703 24.05 -8.04 -0.31
N GLU A 704 23.14 -8.12 0.65
CA GLU A 704 23.04 -9.17 1.67
C GLU A 704 21.56 -9.42 2.00
N THR A 705 21.25 -10.56 2.64
CA THR A 705 19.93 -10.81 3.22
C THR A 705 19.64 -9.73 4.28
N THR A 706 18.57 -8.96 4.09
CA THR A 706 18.12 -7.92 5.03
C THR A 706 16.94 -8.43 5.86
N LEU A 707 16.54 -7.69 6.89
CA LEU A 707 15.31 -7.98 7.63
C LEU A 707 14.26 -6.94 7.32
N ALA A 708 13.15 -7.37 6.72
CA ALA A 708 11.91 -6.60 6.73
C ALA A 708 11.28 -6.71 8.12
N VAL A 709 10.99 -5.56 8.73
CA VAL A 709 10.30 -5.44 10.02
C VAL A 709 9.02 -4.66 9.77
N SER A 710 7.87 -5.20 10.18
CA SER A 710 6.57 -4.58 9.89
C SER A 710 5.61 -4.67 11.07
N GLY A 711 4.74 -3.67 11.24
CA GLY A 711 3.83 -3.58 12.39
C GLY A 711 3.13 -2.23 12.54
N ASP A 712 2.77 -1.87 13.77
CA ASP A 712 1.91 -0.73 14.09
C ASP A 712 2.73 0.46 14.62
N PHE A 713 3.86 0.74 13.97
CA PHE A 713 4.78 1.83 14.28
C PHE A 713 4.73 2.94 13.22
N THR A 714 5.10 4.15 13.61
CA THR A 714 5.23 5.31 12.71
C THR A 714 6.66 5.82 12.54
N HIS A 715 7.59 5.49 13.44
CA HIS A 715 8.97 5.98 13.39
C HIS A 715 10.01 4.96 13.86
N ILE A 716 11.21 5.11 13.28
CA ILE A 716 12.47 4.60 13.82
C ILE A 716 13.01 5.63 14.82
N LEU A 717 13.30 5.19 16.05
CA LEU A 717 13.73 6.08 17.13
C LEU A 717 15.15 6.60 16.93
N ALA A 718 15.38 7.87 17.32
CA ALA A 718 16.67 8.54 17.22
C ALA A 718 17.80 7.75 17.91
N ALA A 719 18.87 7.44 17.16
CA ALA A 719 19.96 6.59 17.62
C ALA A 719 21.30 7.00 17.01
N ASN A 720 22.41 6.78 17.73
CA ASN A 720 23.78 6.94 17.24
C ASN A 720 24.16 8.31 16.65
N GLY A 721 23.38 9.36 16.93
CA GLY A 721 23.55 10.71 16.38
C GLY A 721 22.62 11.05 15.21
N ASN A 722 21.90 10.05 14.67
CA ASN A 722 20.83 10.26 13.71
C ASN A 722 19.55 10.75 14.42
N ALA A 723 18.77 11.58 13.73
CA ALA A 723 17.43 11.98 14.16
C ALA A 723 16.44 10.79 14.13
N GLN A 724 15.25 11.01 14.69
CA GLN A 724 14.10 10.13 14.49
C GLN A 724 13.68 10.19 13.01
N VAL A 725 13.34 9.05 12.42
CA VAL A 725 12.96 8.95 11.00
C VAL A 725 11.55 8.39 10.88
N TYR A 726 10.71 9.06 10.10
CA TYR A 726 9.35 8.60 9.78
C TYR A 726 9.42 7.32 8.93
N ALA A 727 8.66 6.30 9.29
CA ALA A 727 8.64 4.98 8.65
C ALA A 727 7.34 4.25 9.07
N PRO A 728 6.18 4.58 8.49
CA PRO A 728 4.92 3.99 8.88
C PRO A 728 4.84 2.54 8.42
N GLY A 729 4.68 1.62 9.37
CA GLY A 729 4.35 0.23 9.14
C GLY A 729 5.46 -0.68 8.62
N PHE A 730 6.53 -0.15 8.04
CA PHE A 730 7.61 -0.95 7.44
C PHE A 730 8.99 -0.29 7.58
N ALA A 731 9.98 -1.07 8.02
CA ALA A 731 11.38 -0.66 8.16
C ALA A 731 12.32 -1.81 7.77
N ILE A 732 13.50 -1.49 7.25
CA ILE A 732 14.49 -2.51 6.83
C ILE A 732 15.75 -2.39 7.69
N TRP A 733 16.14 -3.47 8.36
CA TRP A 733 17.40 -3.56 9.09
C TRP A 733 18.49 -4.22 8.24
N ILE A 734 19.70 -3.65 8.27
CA ILE A 734 20.89 -4.10 7.55
C ILE A 734 21.83 -4.79 8.57
N PRO A 735 21.93 -6.14 8.58
CA PRO A 735 22.68 -6.86 9.60
C PRO A 735 24.18 -6.53 9.66
N SER A 736 24.86 -6.38 8.52
CA SER A 736 26.31 -6.10 8.47
C SER A 736 26.66 -4.73 9.06
N ASN A 737 25.90 -3.70 8.66
CA ASN A 737 26.13 -2.31 9.04
C ASN A 737 25.51 -1.94 10.40
N LYS A 738 24.61 -2.77 10.95
CA LYS A 738 23.89 -2.55 12.20
C LYS A 738 23.15 -1.20 12.23
N THR A 739 22.43 -0.92 11.14
CA THR A 739 21.63 0.28 10.94
C THR A 739 20.32 -0.07 10.25
N TRP A 740 19.31 0.78 10.43
CA TRP A 740 18.17 0.81 9.54
C TRP A 740 18.59 1.40 8.19
N LEU A 741 18.01 0.90 7.09
CA LEU A 741 18.22 1.40 5.74
C LEU A 741 17.77 2.87 5.65
N GLN A 742 16.59 3.16 6.21
CA GLN A 742 15.98 4.49 6.30
C GLN A 742 16.85 5.51 7.06
N THR A 743 17.78 5.06 7.92
CA THR A 743 18.71 5.93 8.67
C THR A 743 20.12 5.95 8.06
N SER A 744 20.31 5.48 6.83
CA SER A 744 21.62 5.32 6.19
C SER A 744 21.76 6.18 4.94
N ASN A 745 22.96 6.75 4.72
CA ASN A 745 23.24 7.66 3.60
C ASN A 745 23.54 6.91 2.30
N VAL A 746 22.62 6.03 1.88
CA VAL A 746 22.70 5.27 0.61
C VAL A 746 21.47 5.53 -0.24
N THR A 747 21.58 5.41 -1.56
CA THR A 747 20.42 5.40 -2.45
C THR A 747 19.58 4.15 -2.15
N GLN A 748 18.38 4.33 -1.63
CA GLN A 748 17.49 3.28 -1.15
C GLN A 748 16.14 3.30 -1.90
N MET A 749 15.45 2.16 -1.96
CA MET A 749 14.09 2.08 -2.47
C MET A 749 13.10 2.64 -1.43
N GLN A 750 12.10 3.40 -1.89
CA GLN A 750 11.00 3.86 -1.05
C GLN A 750 9.96 2.75 -0.89
N PHE A 751 9.64 2.40 0.35
CA PHE A 751 8.63 1.40 0.71
C PHE A 751 7.53 2.03 1.57
N ALA A 752 6.28 1.64 1.35
CA ALA A 752 5.14 2.06 2.15
C ALA A 752 4.18 0.89 2.40
N GLY A 753 3.42 0.90 3.51
CA GLY A 753 2.46 -0.16 3.86
C GLY A 753 3.02 -1.20 4.82
N GLN A 754 2.52 -2.44 4.76
CA GLN A 754 2.92 -3.53 5.66
C GLN A 754 3.22 -4.84 4.92
N LEU A 755 4.16 -5.63 5.44
CA LEU A 755 4.53 -6.96 4.95
C LEU A 755 3.97 -8.04 5.90
N ALA A 756 3.02 -8.83 5.40
CA ALA A 756 2.34 -9.86 6.19
C ALA A 756 3.00 -11.25 6.06
N ALA A 757 3.41 -11.65 4.85
CA ALA A 757 4.02 -12.96 4.59
C ALA A 757 5.08 -12.93 3.48
N VAL A 758 5.96 -13.95 3.47
CA VAL A 758 7.00 -14.17 2.45
C VAL A 758 7.05 -15.66 2.11
N ALA A 759 7.29 -15.99 0.84
CA ALA A 759 7.62 -17.34 0.37
C ALA A 759 8.67 -17.28 -0.74
N THR A 760 9.68 -18.14 -0.71
CA THR A 760 10.77 -18.14 -1.70
C THR A 760 10.55 -19.22 -2.76
N VAL A 761 10.69 -18.87 -4.03
CA VAL A 761 10.55 -19.78 -5.18
C VAL A 761 11.71 -19.54 -6.14
N ASN A 762 12.54 -20.56 -6.39
CA ASN A 762 13.73 -20.45 -7.26
C ASN A 762 14.59 -19.21 -6.93
N ASP A 763 14.97 -19.08 -5.65
CA ASP A 763 15.74 -17.96 -5.09
C ASP A 763 15.09 -16.56 -5.25
N THR A 764 13.83 -16.50 -5.69
CA THR A 764 13.03 -15.26 -5.73
C THR A 764 12.13 -15.16 -4.51
N SER A 765 12.22 -14.07 -3.75
CA SER A 765 11.23 -13.78 -2.70
C SER A 765 9.91 -13.29 -3.31
N ILE A 766 8.83 -14.04 -3.09
CA ILE A 766 7.45 -13.60 -3.32
C ILE A 766 6.91 -13.09 -1.97
N LEU A 767 6.36 -11.88 -1.99
CA LEU A 767 5.91 -11.15 -0.79
C LEU A 767 4.37 -11.10 -0.76
N ALA A 768 3.78 -10.88 0.41
CA ALA A 768 2.36 -10.55 0.51
C ALA A 768 2.06 -9.54 1.62
N GLY A 769 1.11 -8.63 1.36
CA GLY A 769 0.70 -7.55 2.27
C GLY A 769 0.15 -6.34 1.51
N SER A 770 0.21 -5.15 2.13
CA SER A 770 -0.13 -3.87 1.50
C SER A 770 1.10 -3.10 0.97
N LEU A 771 2.25 -3.78 0.89
CA LEU A 771 3.55 -3.17 0.59
C LEU A 771 3.62 -2.59 -0.84
N ALA A 772 3.77 -1.28 -0.94
CA ALA A 772 3.99 -0.52 -2.17
C ALA A 772 5.47 -0.11 -2.32
N THR A 773 5.92 0.09 -3.56
CA THR A 773 7.31 0.49 -3.89
C THR A 773 7.33 1.04 -5.30
N ASP A 774 7.59 2.34 -5.48
CA ASP A 774 7.47 3.02 -6.78
C ASP A 774 8.80 3.66 -7.23
N GLY A 775 9.90 3.26 -6.60
CA GLY A 775 11.27 3.59 -7.03
C GLY A 775 12.22 3.96 -5.90
N TYR A 776 13.24 4.76 -6.23
CA TYR A 776 14.21 5.25 -5.25
C TYR A 776 13.66 6.43 -4.45
N THR A 777 14.12 6.58 -3.20
CA THR A 777 13.79 7.75 -2.37
C THR A 777 14.29 9.03 -3.03
N ALA A 778 13.38 9.93 -3.37
CA ALA A 778 13.66 11.27 -3.88
C ALA A 778 12.65 12.24 -3.25
N ASN A 779 13.16 13.20 -2.49
CA ASN A 779 12.34 14.19 -1.80
C ASN A 779 11.97 15.32 -2.77
N ASP A 780 10.80 15.19 -3.40
CA ASP A 780 10.13 16.18 -4.27
C ASP A 780 10.89 16.64 -5.51
N ALA A 781 12.15 16.22 -5.72
CA ALA A 781 12.92 16.55 -6.91
C ALA A 781 14.01 15.52 -7.27
N VAL A 782 14.22 15.38 -8.59
CA VAL A 782 15.25 14.54 -9.21
C VAL A 782 15.99 15.28 -10.31
N TRP A 783 17.26 14.96 -10.51
CA TRP A 783 17.96 15.28 -11.75
C TRP A 783 17.69 14.21 -12.81
N LEU A 784 17.47 14.65 -14.04
CA LEU A 784 17.35 13.80 -15.23
C LEU A 784 18.68 13.84 -15.98
N ASP A 785 19.47 12.78 -15.85
CA ASP A 785 20.78 12.63 -16.50
C ASP A 785 20.69 11.64 -17.68
N ASN A 786 21.58 11.73 -18.67
CA ASN A 786 21.65 10.79 -19.80
C ASN A 786 23.10 10.30 -20.10
N PRO A 787 23.76 9.61 -19.14
CA PRO A 787 25.07 9.00 -19.36
C PRO A 787 24.96 7.77 -20.28
N ASP A 788 25.92 7.61 -21.19
CA ASP A 788 26.03 6.46 -22.13
C ASP A 788 24.71 6.13 -22.87
N ASP A 789 23.98 7.17 -23.28
CA ASP A 789 22.69 7.10 -24.00
C ASP A 789 21.58 6.35 -23.23
N LYS A 790 21.62 6.40 -21.88
CA LYS A 790 20.51 5.99 -21.01
C LYS A 790 20.06 7.10 -20.07
N VAL A 791 18.77 7.43 -20.15
CA VAL A 791 18.09 8.29 -19.16
C VAL A 791 18.17 7.64 -17.76
N ASN A 792 18.55 8.42 -16.76
CA ASN A 792 18.62 8.03 -15.35
C ASN A 792 18.00 9.12 -14.47
N LEU A 793 17.40 8.71 -13.35
CA LEU A 793 16.90 9.62 -12.31
C LEU A 793 17.85 9.62 -11.12
N ILE A 794 18.35 10.80 -10.74
CA ILE A 794 19.28 10.97 -9.61
C ILE A 794 18.59 11.81 -8.53
N PRO A 795 18.25 11.25 -7.36
CA PRO A 795 17.67 11.99 -6.25
C PRO A 795 18.51 13.19 -5.81
N LEU A 796 17.86 14.34 -5.59
CA LEU A 796 18.51 15.51 -5.03
C LEU A 796 18.88 15.28 -3.56
N SER A 797 20.09 15.67 -3.17
CA SER A 797 20.64 15.45 -1.82
C SER A 797 20.10 16.46 -0.79
N MET A 798 18.79 16.41 -0.54
CA MET A 798 18.09 17.21 0.47
C MET A 798 17.21 16.31 1.33
N ASN A 799 17.28 16.49 2.65
CA ASN A 799 16.39 15.84 3.61
C ASN A 799 15.22 16.79 3.92
N VAL A 800 14.06 16.50 3.35
CA VAL A 800 12.79 17.25 3.54
C VAL A 800 12.01 16.61 4.70
N ASP A 801 11.40 17.45 5.53
CA ASP A 801 10.51 17.02 6.61
C ASP A 801 9.08 16.82 6.06
N HIS A 802 8.69 15.55 5.98
CA HIS A 802 7.39 15.09 5.46
C HIS A 802 6.34 14.84 6.54
N SER A 803 6.53 15.30 7.79
CA SER A 803 5.55 15.08 8.87
C SER A 803 4.32 16.01 8.82
N HIS A 804 4.07 16.68 7.69
CA HIS A 804 3.07 17.74 7.52
C HIS A 804 2.53 17.78 6.07
N ASP A 805 1.27 18.20 5.91
CA ASP A 805 0.62 18.41 4.59
C ASP A 805 1.19 19.65 3.84
N ALA A 806 2.44 19.55 3.39
CA ALA A 806 3.15 20.60 2.67
C ALA A 806 3.06 20.38 1.14
N ILE A 807 3.13 21.46 0.35
CA ILE A 807 2.99 21.38 -1.14
C ILE A 807 4.24 20.79 -1.83
N GLY A 808 5.36 20.60 -1.11
CA GLY A 808 6.59 20.03 -1.65
C GLY A 808 7.40 21.04 -2.46
N LEU A 809 8.07 20.58 -3.53
CA LEU A 809 8.87 21.43 -4.42
C LEU A 809 8.09 21.81 -5.68
N VAL A 810 7.89 23.11 -5.85
CA VAL A 810 7.07 23.67 -6.94
C VAL A 810 7.95 24.15 -8.09
N SER A 811 9.14 24.69 -7.80
CA SER A 811 9.98 25.34 -8.81
C SER A 811 11.47 25.30 -8.47
N SER A 812 12.33 25.52 -9.46
CA SER A 812 13.76 25.71 -9.26
C SER A 812 14.37 26.70 -10.26
N VAL A 813 15.59 27.16 -9.98
CA VAL A 813 16.41 27.95 -10.91
C VAL A 813 17.90 27.64 -10.68
N TYR A 814 18.66 27.51 -11.77
CA TYR A 814 20.12 27.37 -11.69
C TYR A 814 20.80 28.74 -11.76
N ASP A 815 21.90 28.91 -11.04
CA ASP A 815 22.79 30.06 -11.22
C ASP A 815 24.25 29.62 -11.37
N THR A 816 24.77 29.84 -12.59
CA THR A 816 26.19 29.69 -12.97
C THR A 816 26.86 31.04 -13.24
N SER A 817 26.16 32.16 -13.02
CA SER A 817 26.73 33.50 -13.16
C SER A 817 27.73 33.81 -12.05
N SER A 818 28.61 34.79 -12.31
CA SER A 818 29.68 35.22 -11.39
C SER A 818 30.61 34.09 -10.87
N GLY A 819 30.63 32.93 -11.54
CA GLY A 819 31.43 31.76 -11.16
C GLY A 819 30.80 30.89 -10.05
N ARG A 820 29.53 31.11 -9.71
CA ARG A 820 28.77 30.26 -8.78
C ARG A 820 28.36 28.94 -9.45
N ASN A 821 27.85 28.00 -8.64
CA ASN A 821 27.20 26.79 -9.10
C ASN A 821 26.03 26.47 -8.15
N LEU A 822 24.97 27.27 -8.22
CA LEU A 822 23.79 27.10 -7.37
C LEU A 822 22.69 26.34 -8.13
N THR A 823 22.02 25.43 -7.42
CA THR A 823 20.65 25.00 -7.72
C THR A 823 19.77 25.54 -6.61
N ILE A 824 18.86 26.44 -6.94
CA ILE A 824 17.96 27.09 -6.00
C ILE A 824 16.59 26.42 -6.14
N LEU A 825 16.06 25.87 -5.06
CA LEU A 825 14.80 25.12 -5.00
C LEU A 825 13.76 25.91 -4.19
N GLY A 826 12.52 25.97 -4.67
CA GLY A 826 11.43 26.72 -4.05
C GLY A 826 10.12 25.94 -4.05
N GLY A 827 9.33 26.13 -3.01
CA GLY A 827 8.04 25.46 -2.83
C GLY A 827 7.43 25.81 -1.48
N GLN A 828 6.81 24.84 -0.83
CA GLN A 828 6.43 24.89 0.58
C GLN A 828 6.89 23.60 1.25
N PHE A 829 7.93 23.69 2.08
CA PHE A 829 8.62 22.54 2.67
C PHE A 829 9.51 23.00 3.83
N ASN A 830 9.82 22.10 4.77
CA ASN A 830 10.95 22.27 5.69
C ASN A 830 12.07 21.29 5.29
N ALA A 831 13.33 21.69 5.45
CA ALA A 831 14.49 20.83 5.20
C ALA A 831 15.64 21.10 6.18
N THR A 832 16.60 20.18 6.28
CA THR A 832 17.79 20.34 7.13
C THR A 832 18.97 20.91 6.33
N ALA A 833 19.54 22.03 6.78
CA ALA A 833 20.75 22.64 6.22
C ALA A 833 22.03 21.88 6.60
N SER A 834 23.13 22.13 5.88
CA SER A 834 24.44 21.51 6.16
C SER A 834 25.03 21.87 7.54
N ASP A 835 24.53 22.91 8.21
CA ASP A 835 24.91 23.29 9.58
C ASP A 835 23.92 22.78 10.66
N GLY A 836 22.89 22.03 10.26
CA GLY A 836 21.83 21.53 11.13
C GLY A 836 20.70 22.53 11.42
N SER A 837 20.69 23.71 10.79
CA SER A 837 19.57 24.65 10.87
C SER A 837 18.39 24.24 9.98
N THR A 838 17.18 24.71 10.32
CA THR A 838 15.98 24.49 9.50
C THR A 838 15.92 25.47 8.34
N ILE A 839 15.81 24.94 7.13
CA ILE A 839 15.41 25.65 5.91
C ILE A 839 13.89 25.59 5.82
N SER A 840 13.25 26.69 5.45
CA SER A 840 11.82 26.71 5.09
C SER A 840 11.63 27.33 3.71
N ASN A 841 10.90 26.62 2.85
CA ASN A 841 10.27 27.04 1.59
C ASN A 841 11.21 27.48 0.44
N LEU A 842 12.46 27.85 0.70
CA LEU A 842 13.48 28.08 -0.33
C LEU A 842 14.87 27.63 0.14
N ALA A 843 15.48 26.72 -0.63
CA ALA A 843 16.80 26.16 -0.40
C ALA A 843 17.79 26.57 -1.49
N LEU A 844 19.05 26.81 -1.11
CA LEU A 844 20.16 27.08 -2.01
C LEU A 844 21.17 25.93 -1.86
N LEU A 845 21.30 25.10 -2.89
CA LEU A 845 22.29 24.02 -2.97
C LEU A 845 23.49 24.52 -3.76
N ASN A 846 24.63 24.65 -3.09
CA ASN A 846 25.89 25.11 -3.67
C ASN A 846 26.80 23.92 -4.02
N GLY A 847 27.04 23.73 -5.31
CA GLY A 847 27.96 22.74 -5.88
C GLY A 847 29.38 23.26 -6.13
N THR A 848 29.88 24.22 -5.36
CA THR A 848 31.28 24.70 -5.44
C THR A 848 32.14 24.15 -4.29
N GLY A 849 32.72 22.97 -4.48
CA GLY A 849 33.65 22.35 -3.53
C GLY A 849 33.74 20.82 -3.69
N ASP A 850 34.47 20.16 -2.80
CA ASP A 850 34.55 18.69 -2.73
C ASP A 850 33.27 18.04 -2.14
N SER A 851 32.35 18.86 -1.61
CA SER A 851 31.07 18.46 -1.03
C SER A 851 30.00 19.52 -1.31
N GLN A 852 28.77 19.12 -1.64
CA GLN A 852 27.65 20.06 -1.74
C GLN A 852 27.33 20.68 -0.38
N VAL A 853 26.96 21.96 -0.37
CA VAL A 853 26.51 22.69 0.83
C VAL A 853 25.10 23.21 0.60
N ILE A 854 24.18 22.94 1.51
CA ILE A 854 22.78 23.37 1.42
C ILE A 854 22.43 24.35 2.57
N SER A 855 21.79 25.46 2.21
CA SER A 855 21.44 26.57 3.12
C SER A 855 20.09 27.18 2.75
N GLY A 856 19.38 27.78 3.71
CA GLY A 856 18.11 28.48 3.49
C GLY A 856 18.22 30.00 3.45
N LEU A 857 17.09 30.68 3.25
CA LEU A 857 16.99 32.13 3.40
C LEU A 857 17.16 32.58 4.86
N PRO A 858 17.61 33.84 5.10
CA PRO A 858 17.52 34.48 6.41
C PRO A 858 16.08 34.57 6.94
N LYS A 859 15.93 34.74 8.27
CA LYS A 859 14.61 34.94 8.88
C LYS A 859 13.98 36.26 8.43
N GLY A 860 12.68 36.22 8.15
CA GLY A 860 11.89 37.39 7.72
C GLY A 860 10.58 37.01 7.01
N LEU A 861 10.49 35.79 6.48
CA LEU A 861 9.29 35.25 5.82
C LEU A 861 8.55 34.26 6.72
N ASP A 862 7.24 34.17 6.54
CA ASP A 862 6.37 33.27 7.29
C ASP A 862 6.50 31.83 6.78
N SER A 863 6.52 30.84 7.68
CA SER A 863 6.83 29.44 7.35
C SER A 863 5.75 28.72 6.52
N ASN A 864 4.58 29.30 6.34
CA ASN A 864 3.53 28.82 5.43
C ASN A 864 3.66 29.38 4.00
N SER A 865 4.61 30.28 3.73
CA SER A 865 4.87 30.83 2.41
C SER A 865 5.17 29.75 1.37
N THR A 866 4.63 29.88 0.15
CA THR A 866 4.88 28.98 -0.98
C THR A 866 5.58 29.74 -2.11
N PHE A 867 6.79 29.35 -2.48
CA PHE A 867 7.49 29.89 -3.65
C PHE A 867 7.10 29.11 -4.92
N ILE A 868 6.79 29.84 -6.00
CA ILE A 868 6.24 29.29 -7.25
C ILE A 868 7.06 29.76 -8.46
N ALA A 869 7.61 30.97 -8.42
CA ALA A 869 8.38 31.55 -9.52
C ALA A 869 9.70 32.13 -9.03
N MET A 870 10.78 31.87 -9.77
CA MET A 870 12.12 32.38 -9.47
C MET A 870 12.85 32.78 -10.76
N TYR A 871 13.65 33.86 -10.68
CA TYR A 871 14.54 34.28 -11.77
C TYR A 871 15.81 34.91 -11.19
N VAL A 872 16.98 34.60 -11.76
CA VAL A 872 18.26 35.19 -11.33
C VAL A 872 18.77 36.18 -12.38
N TYR A 873 19.07 37.40 -11.96
CA TYR A 873 19.68 38.43 -12.80
C TYR A 873 20.62 39.33 -12.00
N ASN A 874 21.85 39.53 -12.51
CA ASN A 874 22.85 40.43 -11.93
C ASN A 874 23.05 40.23 -10.41
N ASP A 875 23.46 39.01 -10.02
CA ASP A 875 23.63 38.54 -8.64
C ASP A 875 22.38 38.64 -7.73
N THR A 876 21.20 38.96 -8.29
CA THR A 876 19.94 39.10 -7.55
C THR A 876 18.97 37.98 -7.94
N LEU A 877 18.50 37.24 -6.93
CA LEU A 877 17.37 36.33 -7.03
C LEU A 877 16.08 37.14 -6.84
N TYR A 878 15.21 37.10 -7.83
CA TYR A 878 13.83 37.59 -7.78
C TYR A 878 12.94 36.36 -7.54
N ALA A 879 12.19 36.35 -6.44
CA ALA A 879 11.40 35.20 -6.04
C ALA A 879 9.97 35.61 -5.66
N GLY A 880 8.99 34.81 -6.08
CA GLY A 880 7.58 35.09 -5.89
C GLY A 880 6.74 33.81 -5.75
N GLY A 881 5.52 34.00 -5.29
CA GLY A 881 4.56 32.93 -5.01
C GLY A 881 3.44 33.45 -4.10
N ASN A 882 2.87 32.58 -3.28
CA ASN A 882 2.03 32.98 -2.15
C ASN A 882 2.93 33.13 -0.91
N ILE A 883 3.64 34.26 -0.81
CA ILE A 883 4.66 34.50 0.22
C ILE A 883 4.32 35.72 1.07
N THR A 884 4.48 35.63 2.39
CA THR A 884 4.22 36.71 3.35
C THR A 884 5.36 36.87 4.35
N GLY A 885 5.46 38.05 4.97
CA GLY A 885 6.35 38.28 6.11
C GLY A 885 6.72 39.74 6.34
N SER A 886 7.85 39.95 7.02
CA SER A 886 8.46 41.26 7.21
C SER A 886 10.00 41.20 7.24
N ILE A 887 10.62 42.02 6.38
CA ILE A 887 12.07 42.20 6.26
C ILE A 887 12.41 43.62 6.72
N ASP A 888 13.34 43.77 7.65
CA ASP A 888 13.75 45.06 8.26
C ASP A 888 12.58 45.98 8.72
N GLY A 889 11.47 45.37 9.16
CA GLY A 889 10.27 46.06 9.61
C GLY A 889 9.33 46.53 8.47
N SER A 890 9.69 46.31 7.21
CA SER A 890 8.81 46.46 6.05
C SER A 890 8.05 45.15 5.80
N SER A 891 6.74 45.21 5.57
CA SER A 891 5.95 44.02 5.21
C SER A 891 6.14 43.68 3.74
N VAL A 892 6.36 42.39 3.46
CA VAL A 892 6.47 41.81 2.11
C VAL A 892 5.29 40.87 1.83
N ASN A 893 4.83 40.84 0.59
CA ASN A 893 3.69 40.04 0.13
C ASN A 893 3.82 39.74 -1.37
N GLY A 894 3.71 38.47 -1.75
CA GLY A 894 3.75 37.96 -3.13
C GLY A 894 5.13 37.94 -3.82
N PHE A 895 6.06 38.83 -3.44
CA PHE A 895 7.33 39.02 -4.13
C PHE A 895 8.45 39.52 -3.19
N VAL A 896 9.68 39.03 -3.38
CA VAL A 896 10.90 39.45 -2.65
C VAL A 896 12.14 39.44 -3.55
N THR A 897 13.19 40.18 -3.14
CA THR A 897 14.51 40.17 -3.79
C THR A 897 15.65 39.84 -2.83
N TYR A 898 16.55 38.96 -3.25
CA TYR A 898 17.63 38.41 -2.42
C TYR A 898 18.98 38.48 -3.16
N ASN A 899 20.05 38.83 -2.46
CA ASN A 899 21.37 39.04 -3.04
C ASN A 899 22.26 37.79 -2.88
N LEU A 900 22.60 37.14 -3.99
CA LEU A 900 23.38 35.89 -4.06
C LEU A 900 24.91 36.09 -3.86
N THR A 901 25.34 37.33 -3.56
CA THR A 901 26.74 37.68 -3.29
C THR A 901 26.96 38.09 -1.83
N SER A 902 25.98 38.71 -1.15
CA SER A 902 26.01 38.94 0.31
C SER A 902 25.26 37.87 1.12
N ASN A 903 24.42 37.05 0.48
CA ASN A 903 23.49 36.10 1.09
C ASN A 903 22.44 36.75 2.03
N GLU A 904 22.08 38.01 1.73
CA GLU A 904 21.10 38.80 2.48
C GLU A 904 19.94 39.25 1.58
N PHE A 905 18.78 39.56 2.17
CA PHE A 905 17.71 40.27 1.47
C PHE A 905 18.18 41.68 1.05
N VAL A 906 17.70 42.17 -0.09
CA VAL A 906 17.96 43.56 -0.51
C VAL A 906 17.24 44.52 0.45
N GLN A 907 17.94 45.51 1.03
CA GLN A 907 17.35 46.39 2.06
C GLN A 907 16.10 47.14 1.56
N ASP A 908 16.19 47.76 0.38
CA ASP A 908 15.06 48.41 -0.28
C ASP A 908 14.22 47.37 -1.06
N GLN A 909 13.46 46.53 -0.35
CA GLN A 909 12.51 45.60 -0.96
C GLN A 909 11.46 46.32 -1.84
N PRO A 910 11.05 45.75 -3.00
CA PRO A 910 9.92 46.24 -3.77
C PRO A 910 8.64 46.37 -2.93
N TRP A 911 7.76 47.32 -3.25
CA TRP A 911 6.51 47.47 -2.51
C TRP A 911 5.64 46.22 -2.63
N SER A 912 5.19 45.68 -1.48
CA SER A 912 4.24 44.57 -1.37
C SER A 912 3.11 44.61 -2.40
N LEU A 913 2.90 43.48 -3.06
CA LEU A 913 1.73 43.24 -3.91
C LEU A 913 0.47 43.10 -3.03
N ARG A 914 -0.70 43.44 -3.59
CA ARG A 914 -1.99 43.46 -2.90
C ARG A 914 -3.10 43.04 -3.87
N GLY A 915 -4.05 42.24 -3.42
CA GLY A 915 -5.08 41.66 -4.26
C GLY A 915 -5.83 40.54 -3.53
N GLY A 916 -6.75 39.89 -4.26
CA GLY A 916 -7.51 38.71 -3.80
C GLY A 916 -8.08 38.76 -2.37
N ASP A 917 -8.30 37.56 -1.82
CA ASP A 917 -8.12 37.26 -0.39
C ASP A 917 -6.71 36.67 -0.14
N VAL A 918 -6.06 36.18 -1.21
CA VAL A 918 -4.67 35.69 -1.29
C VAL A 918 -3.98 36.44 -2.44
N VAL A 919 -2.66 36.60 -2.38
CA VAL A 919 -1.83 37.20 -3.44
C VAL A 919 -0.82 36.15 -3.90
N THR A 920 -0.73 35.92 -5.21
CA THR A 920 0.15 34.88 -5.76
C THR A 920 0.90 35.40 -7.00
N VAL A 921 2.21 35.15 -7.08
CA VAL A 921 3.03 35.35 -8.28
C VAL A 921 3.42 34.00 -8.87
N ASN A 922 2.98 33.72 -10.10
CA ASN A 922 3.24 32.44 -10.78
C ASN A 922 4.33 32.54 -11.86
N ALA A 923 4.65 33.75 -12.32
CA ALA A 923 5.60 33.96 -13.42
C ALA A 923 6.53 35.16 -13.17
N ILE A 924 7.82 34.99 -13.48
CA ILE A 924 8.83 36.04 -13.48
C ILE A 924 9.65 35.93 -14.78
N ALA A 925 9.68 36.99 -15.58
CA ALA A 925 10.31 37.01 -16.90
C ALA A 925 11.10 38.31 -17.14
N LYS A 926 12.42 38.20 -17.25
CA LYS A 926 13.32 39.35 -17.53
C LYS A 926 13.21 39.80 -18.98
N HIS A 927 13.02 41.10 -19.24
CA HIS A 927 12.93 41.62 -20.60
C HIS A 927 14.27 41.46 -21.36
N PRO A 928 14.27 40.92 -22.60
CA PRO A 928 15.52 40.68 -23.33
C PRO A 928 16.34 41.94 -23.61
N GLY A 929 15.68 43.09 -23.83
CA GLY A 929 16.30 44.34 -24.26
C GLY A 929 16.59 45.37 -23.15
N SER A 930 16.33 45.07 -21.87
CA SER A 930 16.57 46.01 -20.76
C SER A 930 16.94 45.27 -19.46
N SER A 931 16.88 45.99 -18.33
CA SER A 931 17.05 45.49 -16.96
C SER A 931 15.74 45.04 -16.31
N ASP A 932 14.60 45.23 -16.97
CA ASP A 932 13.29 45.23 -16.30
C ASP A 932 12.77 43.80 -16.11
N ILE A 933 12.25 43.51 -14.92
CA ILE A 933 11.71 42.20 -14.54
C ILE A 933 10.18 42.26 -14.61
N TYR A 934 9.57 41.47 -15.47
CA TYR A 934 8.11 41.36 -15.56
C TYR A 934 7.64 40.26 -14.60
N VAL A 935 6.56 40.53 -13.88
CA VAL A 935 6.02 39.70 -12.79
C VAL A 935 4.53 39.50 -13.04
N GLY A 936 4.06 38.24 -13.04
CA GLY A 936 2.69 37.86 -13.36
C GLY A 936 2.06 36.92 -12.33
N GLY A 937 0.75 37.03 -12.12
CA GLY A 937 0.00 36.22 -11.16
C GLY A 937 -1.42 36.75 -10.89
N ASP A 938 -1.95 36.49 -9.68
CA ASP A 938 -3.17 37.14 -9.15
C ASP A 938 -2.78 38.18 -8.09
N PHE A 939 -2.90 39.45 -8.50
CA PHE A 939 -2.80 40.63 -7.67
C PHE A 939 -3.48 41.82 -8.39
N LYS A 940 -3.82 42.87 -7.63
CA LYS A 940 -4.61 44.02 -8.07
C LYS A 940 -3.87 45.36 -7.94
N SER A 941 -2.83 45.43 -7.12
CA SER A 941 -1.96 46.60 -6.98
C SER A 941 -0.57 46.26 -6.42
N ALA A 942 0.40 47.13 -6.67
CA ALA A 942 1.74 47.10 -6.11
C ALA A 942 1.95 48.33 -5.22
N GLY A 943 1.91 48.15 -3.90
CA GLY A 943 1.83 49.26 -2.94
C GLY A 943 0.57 50.11 -3.11
N SER A 944 0.71 51.26 -3.77
CA SER A 944 -0.37 52.19 -4.14
C SER A 944 -0.58 52.34 -5.65
N LEU A 945 0.28 51.74 -6.49
CA LEU A 945 0.12 51.69 -7.94
C LEU A 945 -0.96 50.64 -8.26
N PRO A 946 -2.02 50.94 -9.02
CA PRO A 946 -3.09 49.99 -9.38
C PRO A 946 -2.64 48.99 -10.47
N CYS A 947 -1.48 48.37 -10.27
CA CYS A 947 -0.89 47.40 -11.17
C CYS A 947 -1.50 46.02 -10.90
N ALA A 948 -2.38 45.59 -11.80
CA ALA A 948 -3.08 44.31 -11.72
C ALA A 948 -2.49 43.28 -12.70
N THR A 949 -2.41 42.02 -12.25
CA THR A 949 -2.11 40.80 -13.00
C THR A 949 -0.72 40.70 -13.67
N VAL A 950 -0.18 41.77 -14.26
CA VAL A 950 1.19 41.86 -14.76
C VAL A 950 1.81 43.21 -14.40
N CYS A 951 2.97 43.20 -13.73
CA CYS A 951 3.77 44.39 -13.41
C CYS A 951 5.17 44.29 -14.00
N ALA A 952 5.82 45.43 -14.22
CA ALA A 952 7.24 45.49 -14.58
C ALA A 952 8.01 46.27 -13.50
N LEU A 953 9.05 45.64 -12.96
CA LEU A 953 9.94 46.17 -11.91
C LEU A 953 11.22 46.71 -12.56
N GLY A 954 11.52 47.97 -12.31
CA GLY A 954 12.76 48.63 -12.75
C GLY A 954 13.97 48.24 -11.90
N SER A 955 15.18 48.57 -12.38
CA SER A 955 16.44 48.32 -11.66
C SER A 955 16.63 49.14 -10.37
N ASP A 956 15.71 50.05 -10.07
CA ASP A 956 15.61 50.84 -8.84
C ASP A 956 14.51 50.32 -7.89
N ASN A 957 14.02 49.09 -8.13
CA ASN A 957 12.87 48.47 -7.47
C ASN A 957 11.56 49.27 -7.57
N SER A 958 11.45 50.21 -8.53
CA SER A 958 10.19 50.89 -8.82
C SER A 958 9.25 50.02 -9.66
N TRP A 959 7.97 49.99 -9.29
CA TRP A 959 6.94 49.28 -10.04
C TRP A 959 6.33 50.16 -11.14
N SER A 960 6.01 49.53 -12.27
CA SER A 960 5.25 50.10 -13.39
C SER A 960 4.20 49.13 -13.91
N TRP A 961 3.11 49.64 -14.52
CA TRP A 961 1.99 48.83 -15.02
C TRP A 961 1.99 48.79 -16.56
N PRO A 962 2.53 47.74 -17.18
CA PRO A 962 2.58 47.60 -18.65
C PRO A 962 1.19 47.27 -19.22
N GLY A 963 0.52 48.28 -19.78
CA GLY A 963 -0.77 48.14 -20.46
C GLY A 963 -1.95 47.93 -19.50
N VAL A 964 -2.69 49.02 -19.26
CA VAL A 964 -3.76 49.15 -18.22
C VAL A 964 -5.06 48.37 -18.49
N THR A 965 -5.00 47.32 -19.30
CA THR A 965 -6.17 46.63 -19.88
C THR A 965 -6.25 45.14 -19.58
N ILE A 966 -5.27 44.56 -18.86
CA ILE A 966 -5.25 43.15 -18.46
C ILE A 966 -5.70 42.99 -17.00
N SER A 967 -6.40 41.89 -16.72
CA SER A 967 -6.78 41.41 -15.39
C SER A 967 -6.93 39.88 -15.39
N GLY A 968 -7.13 39.26 -14.23
CA GLY A 968 -7.25 37.81 -14.07
C GLY A 968 -5.98 37.20 -13.46
N ASN A 969 -5.75 35.91 -13.71
CA ASN A 969 -4.61 35.17 -13.18
C ASN A 969 -3.63 34.78 -14.31
N VAL A 970 -2.41 35.31 -14.29
CA VAL A 970 -1.35 34.87 -15.22
C VAL A 970 -0.60 33.68 -14.62
N LEU A 971 -0.56 32.58 -15.37
CA LEU A 971 0.21 31.38 -15.07
C LEU A 971 1.66 31.51 -15.58
N SER A 972 1.86 32.02 -16.80
CA SER A 972 3.16 32.02 -17.47
C SER A 972 3.41 33.29 -18.29
N LEU A 973 4.68 33.73 -18.36
CA LEU A 973 5.15 34.91 -19.09
C LEU A 973 6.37 34.55 -19.93
N ASN A 974 6.27 34.66 -21.26
CA ASN A 974 7.35 34.26 -22.19
C ASN A 974 7.60 35.30 -23.28
N TRP A 975 8.86 35.69 -23.49
CA TRP A 975 9.25 36.72 -24.46
C TRP A 975 9.55 36.12 -25.84
N ALA A 976 8.69 36.37 -26.83
CA ALA A 976 8.91 36.01 -28.23
C ALA A 976 9.93 36.91 -28.94
N SER A 977 10.15 38.12 -28.43
CA SER A 977 11.17 39.07 -28.87
C SER A 977 11.32 40.19 -27.85
N SER A 978 12.25 41.14 -28.04
CA SER A 978 12.29 42.40 -27.27
C SER A 978 11.11 43.36 -27.55
N GLU A 979 10.11 42.93 -28.33
CA GLU A 979 8.92 43.74 -28.66
C GLU A 979 7.60 43.06 -28.29
N THR A 980 7.59 41.75 -28.03
CA THR A 980 6.37 40.95 -27.81
C THR A 980 6.54 39.98 -26.66
N LEU A 981 5.71 40.15 -25.64
CA LEU A 981 5.55 39.25 -24.49
C LEU A 981 4.24 38.47 -24.64
N TYR A 982 4.28 37.15 -24.49
CA TYR A 982 3.09 36.32 -24.31
C TYR A 982 2.80 36.17 -22.81
N ALA A 983 1.54 36.33 -22.44
CA ALA A 983 1.01 35.92 -21.14
C ALA A 983 -0.05 34.84 -21.36
N ALA A 984 0.02 33.77 -20.57
CA ALA A 984 -0.93 32.67 -20.58
C ALA A 984 -1.48 32.44 -19.17
N GLY A 985 -2.77 32.11 -19.07
CA GLY A 985 -3.50 31.93 -17.82
C GLY A 985 -4.97 32.29 -17.98
N ASP A 986 -5.73 32.25 -16.88
CA ASP A 986 -7.16 32.62 -16.87
C ASP A 986 -7.30 34.15 -16.83
N ILE A 987 -7.13 34.80 -17.98
CA ILE A 987 -7.00 36.26 -18.11
C ILE A 987 -8.16 36.91 -18.86
N GLU A 988 -8.35 38.21 -18.61
CA GLU A 988 -9.30 39.08 -19.28
C GLU A 988 -8.57 40.31 -19.81
N VAL A 989 -8.77 40.63 -21.09
CA VAL A 989 -8.22 41.83 -21.73
C VAL A 989 -9.36 42.68 -22.29
N SER A 990 -9.49 43.92 -21.79
CA SER A 990 -10.50 44.90 -22.23
C SER A 990 -11.95 44.37 -22.24
N GLY A 991 -12.34 43.55 -21.25
CA GLY A 991 -13.69 42.94 -21.19
C GLY A 991 -13.82 41.61 -21.96
N THR A 992 -12.72 41.08 -22.50
CA THR A 992 -12.70 39.81 -23.26
C THR A 992 -11.84 38.78 -22.56
N LYS A 993 -12.45 37.71 -22.05
CA LYS A 993 -11.74 36.55 -21.47
C LYS A 993 -10.98 35.77 -22.54
N THR A 994 -9.77 35.34 -22.23
CA THR A 994 -8.91 34.56 -23.10
C THR A 994 -7.87 33.77 -22.30
N LEU A 995 -7.40 32.63 -22.82
CA LEU A 995 -6.34 31.84 -22.18
C LEU A 995 -4.92 32.32 -22.52
N VAL A 996 -4.76 33.12 -23.58
CA VAL A 996 -3.46 33.63 -24.06
C VAL A 996 -3.63 35.05 -24.61
N ALA A 997 -2.75 35.97 -24.22
CA ALA A 997 -2.69 37.33 -24.75
C ALA A 997 -1.25 37.77 -25.02
N THR A 998 -1.08 38.68 -25.99
CA THR A 998 0.23 39.27 -26.32
C THR A 998 0.29 40.74 -25.92
N PHE A 999 1.36 41.16 -25.25
CA PHE A 999 1.70 42.55 -24.98
C PHE A 999 2.78 43.03 -25.95
N ASN A 1000 2.62 44.24 -26.49
CA ASN A 1000 3.61 44.87 -27.36
C ASN A 1000 4.28 46.09 -26.72
N THR A 1001 5.60 46.05 -26.53
CA THR A 1001 6.33 47.08 -25.74
C THR A 1001 6.31 48.47 -26.37
N LYS A 1002 6.19 48.58 -27.70
CA LYS A 1002 6.12 49.87 -28.41
C LYS A 1002 4.75 50.55 -28.31
N SER A 1003 3.67 49.78 -28.37
CA SER A 1003 2.30 50.31 -28.31
C SER A 1003 1.70 50.31 -26.90
N GLN A 1004 2.32 49.58 -25.95
CA GLN A 1004 1.90 49.45 -24.56
C GLN A 1004 0.48 48.88 -24.40
N ASN A 1005 0.03 48.03 -25.34
CA ASN A 1005 -1.29 47.40 -25.34
C ASN A 1005 -1.19 45.88 -25.24
N TRP A 1006 -2.17 45.29 -24.56
CA TRP A 1006 -2.46 43.85 -24.60
C TRP A 1006 -3.44 43.53 -25.73
N THR A 1007 -3.38 42.33 -26.28
CA THR A 1007 -4.30 41.84 -27.32
C THR A 1007 -4.57 40.34 -27.11
N PRO A 1008 -5.84 39.89 -27.03
CA PRO A 1008 -6.18 38.47 -26.99
C PRO A 1008 -5.64 37.70 -28.19
N LEU A 1009 -5.15 36.48 -27.98
CA LEU A 1009 -4.78 35.60 -29.08
C LEU A 1009 -6.04 35.07 -29.78
N LYS A 1010 -6.04 35.12 -31.11
CA LYS A 1010 -7.18 34.64 -31.91
C LYS A 1010 -7.34 33.13 -31.75
N GLY A 1011 -8.55 32.70 -31.36
CA GLY A 1011 -8.89 31.29 -31.11
C GLY A 1011 -8.62 30.84 -29.68
N ALA A 1012 -8.17 31.73 -28.78
CA ALA A 1012 -7.97 31.46 -27.36
C ALA A 1012 -9.08 32.08 -26.49
N SER A 1013 -10.27 32.38 -27.03
CA SER A 1013 -11.36 32.99 -26.25
C SER A 1013 -12.11 31.95 -25.40
N GLU A 1014 -12.82 32.38 -24.35
CA GLU A 1014 -13.69 31.48 -23.54
C GLU A 1014 -14.73 30.73 -24.40
N SER A 1015 -15.14 31.30 -25.55
CA SER A 1015 -16.04 30.65 -26.51
C SER A 1015 -15.35 29.65 -27.47
N ASP A 1016 -14.04 29.74 -27.65
CA ASP A 1016 -13.26 28.78 -28.45
C ASP A 1016 -12.72 27.64 -27.55
N LEU A 1017 -12.27 27.99 -26.34
CA LEU A 1017 -11.64 27.11 -25.36
C LEU A 1017 -12.29 27.27 -23.96
N PRO A 1018 -13.45 26.62 -23.70
CA PRO A 1018 -14.19 26.77 -22.44
C PRO A 1018 -13.60 25.87 -21.33
N GLY A 1019 -12.60 26.39 -20.61
CA GLY A 1019 -11.93 25.73 -19.48
C GLY A 1019 -11.01 26.69 -18.71
N THR A 1020 -10.18 26.13 -17.85
CA THR A 1020 -9.05 26.84 -17.19
C THR A 1020 -7.71 26.40 -17.80
N LEU A 1021 -6.65 27.19 -17.59
CA LEU A 1021 -5.28 26.85 -18.00
C LEU A 1021 -4.40 26.47 -16.79
N THR A 1022 -3.71 25.33 -16.86
CA THR A 1022 -2.81 24.82 -15.81
C THR A 1022 -1.37 24.61 -16.27
N ALA A 1023 -1.10 24.52 -17.59
CA ALA A 1023 0.24 24.41 -18.14
C ALA A 1023 0.40 25.19 -19.47
N PHE A 1024 1.60 25.72 -19.72
CA PHE A 1024 1.97 26.39 -20.98
C PHE A 1024 3.44 26.07 -21.31
N ALA A 1025 3.71 25.65 -22.54
CA ALA A 1025 5.07 25.34 -23.00
C ALA A 1025 5.28 25.84 -24.45
N PRO A 1026 6.27 26.70 -24.73
CA PRO A 1026 6.63 27.03 -26.11
C PRO A 1026 7.07 25.78 -26.89
N ALA A 1027 6.91 25.81 -28.21
CA ALA A 1027 7.46 24.79 -29.11
C ALA A 1027 8.50 25.37 -30.09
N LYS A 1028 8.74 26.69 -30.06
CA LYS A 1028 9.70 27.45 -30.86
C LYS A 1028 10.23 28.67 -30.09
N GLU A 1029 11.44 29.12 -30.43
CA GLU A 1029 12.13 30.27 -29.80
C GLU A 1029 11.34 31.59 -29.96
N ASP A 1030 10.58 31.76 -31.04
CA ASP A 1030 9.73 32.93 -31.29
C ASP A 1030 8.27 32.77 -30.79
N ILE A 1031 7.96 31.64 -30.16
CA ILE A 1031 6.62 31.29 -29.65
C ILE A 1031 5.54 31.37 -30.75
N SER A 1032 5.91 31.16 -32.03
CA SER A 1032 4.92 31.04 -33.12
C SER A 1032 4.05 29.78 -32.94
N GLU A 1033 4.65 28.72 -32.41
CA GLU A 1033 4.01 27.46 -32.04
C GLU A 1033 4.29 27.16 -30.55
N PHE A 1034 3.27 26.63 -29.87
CA PHE A 1034 3.32 26.32 -28.43
C PHE A 1034 2.24 25.30 -28.06
N TRP A 1035 2.30 24.79 -26.84
CA TRP A 1035 1.32 23.90 -26.24
C TRP A 1035 0.68 24.54 -25.00
N ILE A 1036 -0.57 24.20 -24.77
CA ILE A 1036 -1.33 24.52 -23.55
C ILE A 1036 -1.91 23.25 -22.94
N GLY A 1037 -1.97 23.20 -21.61
CA GLY A 1037 -2.62 22.16 -20.82
C GLY A 1037 -3.58 22.77 -19.81
N GLY A 1038 -4.67 22.08 -19.49
CA GLY A 1038 -5.72 22.61 -18.63
C GLY A 1038 -6.87 21.64 -18.40
N THR A 1039 -7.95 22.16 -17.81
CA THR A 1039 -9.17 21.38 -17.52
C THR A 1039 -10.36 22.03 -18.21
N TRP A 1040 -11.11 21.24 -18.99
CA TRP A 1040 -12.34 21.69 -19.62
C TRP A 1040 -13.43 21.96 -18.58
N THR A 1041 -14.43 22.79 -18.94
CA THR A 1041 -15.62 23.07 -18.10
C THR A 1041 -16.46 21.85 -17.69
N ASN A 1042 -16.18 20.65 -18.22
CA ASN A 1042 -16.78 19.38 -17.81
C ASN A 1042 -15.92 18.56 -16.82
N GLY A 1043 -14.77 19.07 -16.37
CA GLY A 1043 -13.83 18.38 -15.48
C GLY A 1043 -12.79 17.48 -16.18
N SER A 1044 -12.84 17.29 -17.50
CA SER A 1044 -11.85 16.48 -18.22
C SER A 1044 -10.60 17.27 -18.59
N ALA A 1045 -9.42 16.69 -18.35
CA ALA A 1045 -8.13 17.30 -18.71
C ALA A 1045 -7.92 17.37 -20.23
N TYR A 1046 -7.16 18.37 -20.68
CA TYR A 1046 -6.77 18.55 -22.06
C TYR A 1046 -5.34 19.03 -22.22
N PHE A 1047 -4.75 18.74 -23.38
CA PHE A 1047 -3.62 19.48 -23.92
C PHE A 1047 -3.83 19.75 -25.41
N LEU A 1048 -3.39 20.92 -25.90
CA LEU A 1048 -3.61 21.39 -27.27
C LEU A 1048 -2.34 22.04 -27.82
N ASN A 1049 -2.07 21.83 -29.10
CA ASN A 1049 -1.01 22.53 -29.84
C ASN A 1049 -1.58 23.78 -30.53
N TYR A 1050 -0.83 24.87 -30.60
CA TYR A 1050 -1.12 26.02 -31.45
C TYR A 1050 -0.19 26.02 -32.67
N ASP A 1051 -0.75 25.91 -33.87
CA ASP A 1051 0.00 25.74 -35.13
C ASP A 1051 0.43 27.06 -35.81
N GLY A 1052 0.53 28.15 -35.04
CA GLY A 1052 0.69 29.50 -35.57
C GLY A 1052 -0.59 30.12 -36.16
N SER A 1053 -1.71 29.38 -36.23
CA SER A 1053 -2.97 29.89 -36.80
C SER A 1053 -4.24 29.47 -36.04
N LYS A 1054 -4.25 28.29 -35.42
CA LYS A 1054 -5.38 27.69 -34.69
C LYS A 1054 -4.88 26.67 -33.65
N PHE A 1055 -5.70 26.39 -32.65
CA PHE A 1055 -5.49 25.27 -31.75
C PHE A 1055 -5.86 23.94 -32.43
N GLN A 1056 -5.08 22.90 -32.20
CA GLN A 1056 -5.29 21.53 -32.65
C GLN A 1056 -5.30 20.60 -31.42
N THR A 1057 -6.18 19.60 -31.47
CA THR A 1057 -6.36 18.63 -30.37
C THR A 1057 -5.77 17.26 -30.75
N PRO A 1058 -5.09 16.58 -29.81
CA PRO A 1058 -4.73 15.16 -29.94
C PRO A 1058 -5.95 14.24 -29.75
N GLY A 1059 -7.07 14.75 -29.24
CA GLY A 1059 -8.21 13.97 -28.75
C GLY A 1059 -8.09 13.60 -27.27
N ASN A 1060 -9.01 12.77 -26.77
CA ASN A 1060 -9.04 12.36 -25.37
C ASN A 1060 -7.98 11.26 -25.13
N MET A 1061 -6.87 11.63 -24.51
CA MET A 1061 -5.74 10.74 -24.18
C MET A 1061 -5.71 10.29 -22.71
N PHE A 1062 -6.59 10.86 -21.87
CA PHE A 1062 -6.59 10.72 -20.41
C PHE A 1062 -7.99 10.41 -19.88
N SER A 1063 -8.04 9.74 -18.73
CA SER A 1063 -9.26 9.46 -17.96
C SER A 1063 -9.59 10.59 -16.98
N GLU A 1064 -10.81 10.55 -16.44
CA GLU A 1064 -11.24 11.37 -15.29
C GLU A 1064 -10.31 11.16 -14.09
N GLY A 1065 -10.12 12.21 -13.28
CA GLY A 1065 -9.10 12.28 -12.22
C GLY A 1065 -7.74 12.83 -12.68
N THR A 1066 -7.51 12.98 -13.99
CA THR A 1066 -6.25 13.56 -14.49
C THR A 1066 -6.15 15.06 -14.22
N SER A 1067 -4.99 15.51 -13.73
CA SER A 1067 -4.59 16.91 -13.54
C SER A 1067 -3.23 17.16 -14.20
N ILE A 1068 -3.19 17.90 -15.31
CA ILE A 1068 -1.92 18.27 -15.98
C ILE A 1068 -1.35 19.50 -15.28
N ARG A 1069 -0.17 19.36 -14.67
CA ARG A 1069 0.53 20.44 -13.95
C ARG A 1069 1.65 21.08 -14.78
N GLY A 1070 2.25 20.33 -15.71
CA GLY A 1070 3.36 20.80 -16.54
C GLY A 1070 3.41 20.17 -17.93
N LEU A 1071 4.03 20.88 -18.86
CA LEU A 1071 4.32 20.46 -20.25
C LEU A 1071 5.74 20.92 -20.60
N GLU A 1072 6.48 20.15 -21.41
CA GLU A 1072 7.77 20.57 -21.98
C GLU A 1072 8.08 19.83 -23.29
N ILE A 1073 8.71 20.48 -24.27
CA ILE A 1073 9.15 19.84 -25.52
C ILE A 1073 10.59 19.34 -25.38
N LEU A 1074 10.79 18.03 -25.46
CA LEU A 1074 12.12 17.40 -25.39
C LEU A 1074 12.56 16.92 -26.78
N PRO A 1075 13.78 17.23 -27.25
CA PRO A 1075 14.31 16.70 -28.49
C PRO A 1075 14.71 15.22 -28.33
N LEU A 1076 14.66 14.47 -29.43
CA LEU A 1076 14.99 13.05 -29.50
C LEU A 1076 16.32 12.81 -30.22
N LYS A 1077 17.05 11.77 -29.80
CA LYS A 1077 18.26 11.33 -30.53
C LYS A 1077 17.91 10.63 -31.84
N ASP A 1078 16.87 9.80 -31.82
CA ASP A 1078 16.29 9.10 -32.97
C ASP A 1078 14.89 9.63 -33.29
N THR A 1079 14.58 9.81 -34.59
CA THR A 1079 13.29 10.37 -35.03
C THR A 1079 12.16 9.34 -35.02
N HIS A 1080 10.97 9.72 -34.58
CA HIS A 1080 9.77 8.91 -34.75
C HIS A 1080 9.16 9.04 -36.16
N SER A 1081 7.97 8.49 -36.40
CA SER A 1081 7.28 8.66 -37.68
C SER A 1081 6.73 10.08 -37.82
N SER A 1082 6.70 10.63 -39.04
CA SER A 1082 6.14 11.97 -39.29
C SER A 1082 4.64 12.03 -38.98
N VAL A 1083 4.24 13.05 -38.22
CA VAL A 1083 2.90 13.27 -37.65
C VAL A 1083 2.51 14.74 -37.79
N SER A 1084 1.23 15.08 -37.56
CA SER A 1084 0.70 16.43 -37.86
C SER A 1084 0.65 17.40 -36.68
N LEU A 1085 1.08 16.98 -35.48
CA LEU A 1085 0.96 17.75 -34.23
C LEU A 1085 2.31 18.02 -33.55
N LEU A 1086 3.39 17.39 -34.02
CA LEU A 1086 4.71 17.37 -33.38
C LEU A 1086 5.76 17.09 -34.46
N ASN A 1087 6.97 17.64 -34.33
CA ASN A 1087 8.07 17.31 -35.25
C ASN A 1087 8.56 15.88 -35.00
N ASP A 1088 9.17 15.24 -36.00
CA ASP A 1088 9.64 13.86 -35.87
C ASP A 1088 10.91 13.70 -35.01
N ASP A 1089 11.60 14.80 -34.68
CA ASP A 1089 12.73 14.87 -33.75
C ASP A 1089 12.36 15.36 -32.33
N GLN A 1090 11.07 15.38 -31.97
CA GLN A 1090 10.57 15.90 -30.69
C GLN A 1090 9.68 14.87 -29.95
N THR A 1091 9.58 14.99 -28.63
CA THR A 1091 8.51 14.42 -27.81
C THR A 1091 7.96 15.48 -26.85
N LEU A 1092 6.65 15.47 -26.61
CA LEU A 1092 6.05 16.31 -25.57
C LEU A 1092 6.05 15.54 -24.25
N LEU A 1093 6.79 16.02 -23.26
CA LEU A 1093 6.66 15.60 -21.87
C LEU A 1093 5.40 16.23 -21.26
N ILE A 1094 4.59 15.40 -20.61
CA ILE A 1094 3.39 15.79 -19.86
C ILE A 1094 3.64 15.38 -18.40
N MET A 1095 3.44 16.30 -17.45
CA MET A 1095 3.66 16.11 -16.02
C MET A 1095 2.40 16.46 -15.24
N GLY A 1096 2.11 15.72 -14.16
CA GLY A 1096 0.98 16.00 -13.29
C GLY A 1096 0.57 14.81 -12.46
N GLU A 1097 -0.74 14.64 -12.30
CA GLU A 1097 -1.42 13.45 -11.81
C GLU A 1097 -2.12 12.85 -13.05
N LEU A 1098 -1.54 11.86 -13.73
CA LEU A 1098 -2.03 11.43 -15.05
C LEU A 1098 -2.70 10.05 -14.97
N VAL A 1099 -4.00 9.98 -15.29
CA VAL A 1099 -4.74 8.72 -15.35
C VAL A 1099 -4.80 8.25 -16.81
N ILE A 1100 -3.88 7.35 -17.19
CA ILE A 1100 -3.69 6.89 -18.57
C ILE A 1100 -4.61 5.69 -18.86
N PRO A 1101 -5.51 5.74 -19.87
CA PRO A 1101 -6.44 4.67 -20.19
C PRO A 1101 -5.76 3.33 -20.46
N GLY A 1102 -6.14 2.30 -19.69
CA GLY A 1102 -5.57 0.95 -19.81
C GLY A 1102 -4.20 0.76 -19.15
N PHE A 1103 -3.65 1.79 -18.50
CA PHE A 1103 -2.44 1.70 -17.68
C PHE A 1103 -2.72 1.96 -16.20
N GLY A 1104 -3.39 3.07 -15.87
CA GLY A 1104 -3.55 3.56 -14.49
C GLY A 1104 -2.83 4.89 -14.29
N ASN A 1105 -2.35 5.13 -13.08
CA ASN A 1105 -1.74 6.39 -12.68
C ASN A 1105 -0.27 6.48 -13.11
N ALA A 1106 0.15 7.67 -13.55
CA ALA A 1106 1.52 8.03 -13.84
C ALA A 1106 1.78 9.50 -13.50
N SER A 1107 2.95 9.79 -12.94
CA SER A 1107 3.38 11.15 -12.59
C SER A 1107 3.90 11.95 -13.80
N ALA A 1108 4.52 11.28 -14.78
CA ALA A 1108 4.86 11.88 -16.07
C ALA A 1108 4.79 10.89 -17.24
N ALA A 1109 4.49 11.42 -18.43
CA ALA A 1109 4.28 10.65 -19.65
C ALA A 1109 4.82 11.37 -20.90
N LEU A 1110 5.22 10.60 -21.92
CA LEU A 1110 5.73 11.11 -23.20
C LEU A 1110 4.69 10.94 -24.30
N TYR A 1111 4.45 12.01 -25.06
CA TYR A 1111 3.56 12.03 -26.23
C TYR A 1111 4.36 12.20 -27.53
N ASN A 1112 4.14 11.30 -28.47
CA ASN A 1112 4.86 11.20 -29.75
C ASN A 1112 4.05 11.68 -30.98
N GLY A 1113 3.06 12.54 -30.76
CA GLY A 1113 2.13 12.97 -31.81
C GLY A 1113 1.04 11.95 -32.18
N THR A 1114 1.01 10.75 -31.57
CA THR A 1114 -0.09 9.77 -31.75
C THR A 1114 -0.57 9.10 -30.47
N ALA A 1115 0.31 8.81 -29.51
CA ALA A 1115 -0.02 8.12 -28.27
C ALA A 1115 0.76 8.72 -27.08
N VAL A 1116 0.15 8.66 -25.90
CA VAL A 1116 0.78 8.95 -24.61
C VAL A 1116 1.32 7.65 -24.03
N THR A 1117 2.59 7.64 -23.61
CA THR A 1117 3.26 6.49 -22.99
C THR A 1117 3.73 6.89 -21.58
N PRO A 1118 3.48 6.09 -20.52
CA PRO A 1118 4.04 6.35 -19.20
C PRO A 1118 5.57 6.45 -19.25
N PHE A 1119 6.16 7.33 -18.46
CA PHE A 1119 7.59 7.63 -18.52
C PHE A 1119 8.24 7.67 -17.13
N ILE A 1120 7.66 8.43 -16.20
CA ILE A 1120 8.08 8.46 -14.80
C ILE A 1120 6.87 8.14 -13.92
N LEU A 1121 7.05 7.24 -12.97
CA LEU A 1121 6.11 6.90 -11.92
C LEU A 1121 6.65 7.44 -10.59
N SER A 1122 5.77 7.89 -9.70
CA SER A 1122 6.17 8.34 -8.37
C SER A 1122 5.10 8.07 -7.31
N SER A 1123 5.51 8.01 -6.04
CA SER A 1123 4.60 7.84 -4.91
C SER A 1123 4.97 8.69 -3.70
N LYS A 1124 3.97 8.95 -2.87
CA LYS A 1124 4.05 9.58 -1.56
C LYS A 1124 4.45 8.56 -0.49
N TYR A 1125 4.81 9.04 0.70
CA TYR A 1125 5.33 8.20 1.80
C TYR A 1125 4.33 7.19 2.36
N ASP A 1126 3.03 7.38 2.10
CA ASP A 1126 1.93 6.49 2.42
C ASP A 1126 1.60 5.48 1.30
N GLY A 1127 2.31 5.54 0.17
CA GLY A 1127 2.05 4.71 -1.01
C GLY A 1127 0.88 5.19 -1.88
N GLN A 1128 0.41 6.44 -1.72
CA GLN A 1128 -0.46 7.05 -2.73
C GLN A 1128 0.35 7.55 -3.93
N PRO A 1129 -0.25 7.67 -5.13
CA PRO A 1129 0.38 8.28 -6.30
C PRO A 1129 0.96 9.67 -5.98
N GLY A 1130 2.17 9.93 -6.47
CA GLY A 1130 2.78 11.25 -6.43
C GLY A 1130 2.33 12.12 -7.60
N SER A 1131 2.95 13.29 -7.76
CA SER A 1131 2.71 14.16 -8.91
C SER A 1131 3.93 14.96 -9.31
N MET A 1132 4.09 15.25 -10.59
CA MET A 1132 5.18 16.11 -11.09
C MET A 1132 4.66 17.47 -11.54
N SER A 1133 5.38 18.54 -11.20
CA SER A 1133 4.98 19.93 -11.42
C SER A 1133 5.68 20.55 -12.62
N GLN A 1134 7.02 20.55 -12.63
CA GLN A 1134 7.82 21.32 -13.58
C GLN A 1134 9.12 20.58 -13.95
N LEU A 1135 9.56 20.74 -15.20
CA LEU A 1135 10.92 20.45 -15.64
C LEU A 1135 11.67 21.78 -15.76
N ILE A 1136 12.85 21.87 -15.14
CA ILE A 1136 13.71 23.05 -15.13
C ILE A 1136 15.09 22.67 -15.68
N SER A 1137 15.60 23.46 -16.60
CA SER A 1137 16.91 23.29 -17.24
C SER A 1137 17.86 24.45 -16.93
N GLU A 1138 19.17 24.18 -16.98
CA GLU A 1138 20.22 25.21 -16.81
C GLU A 1138 20.33 26.14 -18.03
N ASN A 1139 20.05 25.61 -19.22
CA ASN A 1139 20.04 26.35 -20.48
C ASN A 1139 18.64 26.29 -21.10
N ASN A 1140 18.20 27.40 -21.71
CA ASN A 1140 16.96 27.45 -22.46
C ASN A 1140 16.86 26.31 -23.49
N ASN A 1141 15.69 25.69 -23.57
CA ASN A 1141 15.33 24.74 -24.61
C ASN A 1141 15.65 25.30 -26.01
N PRO A 1142 16.38 24.57 -26.89
CA PRO A 1142 16.68 25.04 -28.24
C PRO A 1142 15.51 24.92 -29.23
N TYR A 1143 14.48 24.13 -28.87
CA TYR A 1143 13.29 23.74 -29.64
C TYR A 1143 13.55 22.98 -30.95
N ASP A 1144 14.46 23.46 -31.80
CA ASP A 1144 14.93 22.80 -33.02
C ASP A 1144 16.25 22.05 -32.77
N ARG A 1145 16.37 20.82 -33.30
CA ARG A 1145 17.65 20.11 -33.35
C ARG A 1145 18.58 20.76 -34.37
N LYS A 1146 19.32 21.80 -33.94
CA LYS A 1146 20.29 22.55 -34.76
C LYS A 1146 21.22 21.56 -35.48
N PRO A 1147 21.08 21.36 -36.81
CA PRO A 1147 21.67 20.22 -37.51
C PRO A 1147 23.19 20.32 -37.40
N GLY A 1148 23.79 19.28 -36.82
CA GLY A 1148 25.17 19.27 -36.32
C GLY A 1148 26.17 19.85 -37.31
N GLY A 1149 26.45 21.14 -37.17
CA GLY A 1149 27.22 21.91 -38.15
C GLY A 1149 28.65 21.43 -38.20
N HIS A 1150 28.94 20.48 -39.10
CA HIS A 1150 30.29 19.97 -39.32
C HIS A 1150 31.25 21.16 -39.43
N SER A 1151 32.16 21.29 -38.46
CA SER A 1151 33.10 22.40 -38.38
C SER A 1151 33.66 22.70 -39.77
N ASN A 1152 33.56 23.96 -40.23
CA ASN A 1152 33.85 24.32 -41.62
C ASN A 1152 35.24 23.84 -42.08
N GLY A 1153 36.20 23.69 -41.14
CA GLY A 1153 37.50 23.07 -41.41
C GLY A 1153 37.44 21.59 -41.83
N ILE A 1154 36.56 20.77 -41.24
CA ILE A 1154 36.36 19.35 -41.60
C ILE A 1154 35.78 19.25 -43.01
N VAL A 1155 34.75 20.05 -43.35
CA VAL A 1155 34.17 20.07 -44.70
C VAL A 1155 35.23 20.48 -45.74
N VAL A 1156 36.07 21.47 -45.42
CA VAL A 1156 37.21 21.87 -46.25
C VAL A 1156 38.26 20.74 -46.38
N VAL A 1157 38.55 19.99 -45.31
CA VAL A 1157 39.48 18.85 -45.36
C VAL A 1157 38.94 17.70 -46.21
N VAL A 1158 37.65 17.36 -46.08
CA VAL A 1158 37.00 16.33 -46.92
C VAL A 1158 36.98 16.76 -48.38
N ALA A 1159 36.62 18.02 -48.66
CA ALA A 1159 36.67 18.58 -50.02
C ALA A 1159 38.09 18.56 -50.60
N LEU A 1160 39.12 18.89 -49.81
CA LEU A 1160 40.53 18.83 -50.19
C LEU A 1160 40.98 17.39 -50.48
N CYS A 1161 40.57 16.41 -49.65
CA CYS A 1161 40.88 15.00 -49.87
C CYS A 1161 40.21 14.46 -51.14
N CYS A 1162 38.94 14.82 -51.39
CA CYS A 1162 38.24 14.47 -52.62
C CYS A 1162 38.88 15.13 -53.85
N ALA A 1163 39.29 16.41 -53.77
CA ALA A 1163 39.98 17.09 -54.85
C ALA A 1163 41.34 16.43 -55.16
N LEU A 1164 42.14 16.11 -54.14
CA LEU A 1164 43.40 15.37 -54.28
C LEU A 1164 43.19 13.96 -54.86
N GLY A 1165 42.14 13.25 -54.43
CA GLY A 1165 41.74 11.96 -54.98
C GLY A 1165 41.38 12.04 -56.47
N CYS A 1166 40.58 13.02 -56.87
CA CYS A 1166 40.26 13.28 -58.28
C CYS A 1166 41.49 13.63 -59.12
N VAL A 1167 42.39 14.50 -58.61
CA VAL A 1167 43.66 14.81 -59.29
C VAL A 1167 44.54 13.57 -59.42
N PHE A 1168 44.65 12.74 -58.39
CA PHE A 1168 45.40 11.48 -58.42
C PHE A 1168 44.81 10.51 -59.46
N LEU A 1169 43.49 10.35 -59.51
CA LEU A 1169 42.82 9.51 -60.51
C LEU A 1169 43.03 10.03 -61.95
N ILE A 1170 43.01 11.34 -62.17
CA ILE A 1170 43.34 11.96 -63.47
C ILE A 1170 44.81 11.68 -63.86
N VAL A 1171 45.74 11.79 -62.91
CA VAL A 1171 47.16 11.47 -63.15
C VAL A 1171 47.36 9.98 -63.44
N VAL A 1172 46.70 9.08 -62.70
CA VAL A 1172 46.74 7.62 -62.94
C VAL A 1172 46.14 7.28 -64.30
N ALA A 1173 45.00 7.86 -64.67
CA ALA A 1173 44.40 7.71 -66.00
C ALA A 1173 45.35 8.22 -67.11
N GLY A 1174 45.99 9.37 -66.91
CA GLY A 1174 47.01 9.91 -67.82
C GLY A 1174 48.23 9.00 -67.97
N VAL A 1175 48.73 8.41 -66.87
CA VAL A 1175 49.84 7.44 -66.89
C VAL A 1175 49.43 6.14 -67.59
N ILE A 1176 48.21 5.64 -67.37
CA ILE A 1176 47.66 4.47 -68.07
C ILE A 1176 47.54 4.74 -69.58
N LEU A 1177 46.97 5.89 -69.97
CA LEU A 1177 46.85 6.31 -71.37
C LEU A 1177 48.23 6.47 -72.04
N ASN A 1178 49.21 7.07 -71.37
CA ASN A 1178 50.59 7.19 -71.85
C ASN A 1178 51.25 5.80 -72.00
N LYS A 1179 51.02 4.88 -71.05
CA LYS A 1179 51.50 3.49 -71.12
C LYS A 1179 50.84 2.69 -72.25
N ILE A 1180 49.57 2.98 -72.58
CA ILE A 1180 48.86 2.41 -73.74
C ILE A 1180 49.38 3.02 -75.05
N GLN A 1181 49.61 4.34 -75.13
CA GLN A 1181 50.23 4.99 -76.29
C GLN A 1181 51.63 4.43 -76.56
N ARG A 1182 52.50 4.34 -75.54
CA ARG A 1182 53.85 3.76 -75.67
C ARG A 1182 53.82 2.28 -76.07
N ARG A 1183 52.82 1.50 -75.63
CA ARG A 1183 52.60 0.13 -76.15
C ARG A 1183 52.15 0.09 -77.62
N ARG A 1184 51.44 1.11 -78.11
CA ARG A 1184 50.99 1.20 -79.52
C ARG A 1184 52.03 1.80 -80.46
N GLN A 1185 52.94 2.65 -79.98
CA GLN A 1185 53.89 3.39 -80.84
C GLN A 1185 55.23 2.68 -81.06
N GLY A 1186 55.52 1.60 -80.32
CA GLY A 1186 56.75 0.82 -80.48
C GLY A 1186 57.97 1.45 -79.82
N TYR A 1187 58.99 0.63 -79.57
CA TYR A 1187 60.19 1.03 -78.82
C TYR A 1187 61.30 1.45 -79.78
N THR A 1188 61.51 2.76 -79.95
CA THR A 1188 62.64 3.31 -80.70
C THR A 1188 63.79 3.62 -79.75
N ALA A 1189 64.93 2.96 -79.95
CA ALA A 1189 66.15 3.22 -79.18
C ALA A 1189 66.89 4.44 -79.74
N ALA A 1190 67.28 5.38 -78.88
CA ALA A 1190 68.11 6.52 -79.26
C ALA A 1190 69.62 6.16 -79.22
N PRO A 1191 70.47 6.70 -80.11
CA PRO A 1191 71.90 6.37 -80.15
C PRO A 1191 72.71 6.98 -79.00
N GLN A 1192 73.87 6.41 -78.69
CA GLN A 1192 74.86 7.00 -77.78
C GLN A 1192 76.12 7.47 -78.51
N THR A 1193 76.50 8.74 -78.30
CA THR A 1193 77.86 9.29 -78.15
C THR A 1193 77.73 10.71 -77.59
N PHE A 1194 78.37 11.08 -76.47
CA PHE A 1194 79.70 11.74 -76.45
C PHE A 1194 79.83 12.80 -77.55
N GLY A 1195 79.70 14.10 -77.27
CA GLY A 1195 80.73 14.96 -76.62
C GLY A 1195 81.35 15.87 -77.71
N THR A 1196 81.85 17.09 -77.46
CA THR A 1196 82.08 17.89 -76.25
C THR A 1196 82.02 19.39 -76.61
N ASP A 1197 81.79 20.29 -75.65
CA ASP A 1197 82.70 21.44 -75.43
C ASP A 1197 82.46 22.20 -74.10
N ARG A 1198 83.49 22.95 -73.67
CA ARG A 1198 83.62 23.78 -72.44
C ARG A 1198 84.37 25.07 -72.85
N PRO A 1199 84.10 26.26 -72.25
CA PRO A 1199 84.63 26.66 -70.92
C PRO A 1199 83.66 27.60 -70.13
N THR A 1200 83.88 28.15 -68.92
CA THR A 1200 84.68 27.91 -67.69
C THR A 1200 83.99 28.66 -66.52
N ASP A 1201 84.58 28.69 -65.31
CA ASP A 1201 84.24 29.56 -64.15
C ASP A 1201 82.88 29.31 -63.44
N MET A 1202 82.75 29.24 -62.11
CA MET A 1202 83.69 29.37 -60.98
C MET A 1202 83.39 28.37 -59.83
N GLN A 1203 84.25 28.38 -58.79
CA GLN A 1203 84.36 27.56 -57.56
C GLN A 1203 83.01 27.20 -56.84
N ARG A 1204 82.78 26.01 -56.22
CA ARG A 1204 83.38 25.39 -54.99
C ARG A 1204 83.32 26.33 -53.76
N VAL A 1205 82.90 26.00 -52.53
CA VAL A 1205 83.07 24.86 -51.56
C VAL A 1205 81.95 24.98 -50.46
N PRO A 1206 81.67 24.06 -49.50
CA PRO A 1206 81.39 22.60 -49.46
C PRO A 1206 79.93 22.27 -48.96
N PRO A 1207 79.53 20.98 -48.82
CA PRO A 1207 78.25 20.57 -48.21
C PRO A 1207 78.39 20.10 -46.74
N GLU A 1208 78.58 21.01 -45.78
CA GLU A 1208 78.92 20.63 -44.37
C GLU A 1208 78.08 21.28 -43.26
N TYR A 1209 77.04 22.07 -43.57
CA TYR A 1209 76.43 23.01 -42.60
C TYR A 1209 74.97 22.80 -42.15
N LEU A 1210 74.28 21.73 -42.57
CA LEU A 1210 72.83 21.57 -42.29
C LEU A 1210 72.45 20.46 -41.29
N PHE A 1211 73.41 19.74 -40.70
CA PHE A 1211 73.14 18.73 -39.66
C PHE A 1211 74.24 18.66 -38.58
N ASN A 1212 74.46 19.72 -37.79
CA ASN A 1212 75.06 19.56 -36.44
C ASN A 1212 74.95 20.79 -35.50
N SER A 1213 73.87 20.86 -34.72
CA SER A 1213 73.83 21.35 -33.31
C SER A 1213 72.38 21.26 -32.79
N LEU A 1214 72.01 20.29 -31.96
CA LEU A 1214 72.28 20.18 -30.51
C LEU A 1214 71.63 21.27 -29.63
N GLY A 1215 70.31 21.17 -29.48
CA GLY A 1215 69.66 21.12 -28.15
C GLY A 1215 69.34 22.43 -27.40
N ARG A 1216 68.41 22.29 -26.44
CA ARG A 1216 67.89 23.29 -25.47
C ARG A 1216 67.12 24.47 -26.12
N ALA A 1217 65.82 24.67 -25.90
CA ALA A 1217 65.02 24.82 -24.67
C ALA A 1217 64.88 26.28 -24.20
N THR A 1218 63.86 26.51 -23.36
CA THR A 1218 63.56 27.71 -22.55
C THR A 1218 63.10 29.02 -23.25
N LEU A 1219 61.81 29.31 -23.04
CA LEU A 1219 61.24 30.56 -22.46
C LEU A 1219 61.17 31.89 -23.24
N LEU A 1220 59.90 32.31 -23.50
CA LEU A 1220 59.34 33.67 -23.31
C LEU A 1220 59.81 34.81 -24.28
N PRO A 1221 59.16 36.00 -24.29
CA PRO A 1221 57.71 36.21 -24.48
C PRO A 1221 57.35 37.40 -25.45
N ARG A 1222 56.03 37.68 -25.55
CA ARG A 1222 55.29 38.97 -25.74
C ARG A 1222 56.05 40.32 -25.60
N PRO A 1223 55.47 41.49 -25.97
CA PRO A 1223 54.35 41.79 -26.92
C PRO A 1223 54.53 43.13 -27.73
N SER A 1224 53.45 43.62 -28.39
CA SER A 1224 53.04 45.06 -28.50
C SER A 1224 53.85 45.98 -29.48
N ASN A 1225 53.39 47.16 -29.94
CA ASN A 1225 52.12 47.89 -29.75
C ASN A 1225 51.84 48.94 -30.88
N ASP A 1226 50.80 49.78 -30.66
CA ASP A 1226 50.48 51.10 -31.27
C ASP A 1226 49.92 51.14 -32.71
N LEU A 1227 48.82 51.86 -33.06
CA LEU A 1227 48.21 53.16 -32.70
C LEU A 1227 48.66 54.36 -33.56
N SER A 1228 47.75 54.90 -34.40
CA SER A 1228 47.41 56.35 -34.49
C SER A 1228 46.49 56.69 -35.67
N SER A 1229 45.66 57.74 -35.49
CA SER A 1229 44.83 58.39 -36.52
C SER A 1229 45.58 59.59 -37.16
N PRO A 1230 45.07 60.26 -38.23
CA PRO A 1230 44.18 61.42 -38.02
C PRO A 1230 43.16 61.69 -39.16
N LEU A 1231 42.70 62.95 -39.32
CA LEU A 1231 41.41 63.36 -39.92
C LEU A 1231 41.44 63.90 -41.38
N PHE A 1232 40.35 63.58 -42.10
CA PHE A 1232 39.53 64.42 -43.03
C PHE A 1232 39.95 64.83 -44.48
N LEU A 1233 39.00 64.52 -45.39
CA LEU A 1233 38.48 65.27 -46.56
C LEU A 1233 39.13 65.24 -47.98
N HIS A 1234 38.43 64.52 -48.88
CA HIS A 1234 37.78 65.00 -50.15
C HIS A 1234 38.19 64.36 -51.52
N LYS A 1235 37.24 63.58 -52.08
CA LYS A 1235 36.82 63.41 -53.52
C LYS A 1235 37.50 62.44 -54.54
N ILE A 1236 36.62 61.59 -55.14
CA ILE A 1236 36.46 61.16 -56.56
C ILE A 1236 37.08 59.81 -57.10
N LEU A 1237 36.18 58.80 -57.31
CA LEU A 1237 35.91 57.89 -58.48
C LEU A 1237 37.06 57.17 -59.27
N PRO A 1238 36.81 56.14 -60.15
CA PRO A 1238 35.55 55.47 -60.61
C PRO A 1238 35.42 53.96 -60.22
N ARG A 1239 34.23 53.31 -60.13
CA ARG A 1239 33.35 52.67 -61.17
C ARG A 1239 34.01 51.53 -61.98
N PHE A 1240 33.36 50.39 -62.32
CA PHE A 1240 31.92 50.09 -62.47
C PHE A 1240 31.61 48.56 -62.39
N SER A 1241 30.39 48.19 -61.95
CA SER A 1241 29.53 47.00 -62.31
C SER A 1241 30.13 45.59 -62.57
N ASN A 1242 29.47 44.49 -62.20
CA ASN A 1242 28.06 44.31 -61.80
C ASN A 1242 27.89 43.15 -60.81
#